data_AF-A0AAD6UIZ2-F1
#
_entry.id   AF-A0AAD6UIZ2-F1
#
_cell.length_a   1.000
_cell.length_b   1.000
_cell.length_c   1.000
_cell.angle_alpha   90.00
_cell.angle_beta   90.00
_cell.angle_gamma   90.00
#
_symmetry.space_group_name_H-M   'P 1'
#
loop_
_entity.id
_entity.type
_entity.pdbx_description
1 polymer ?
#
loop_
_entity_poly.entity_id
_entity_poly.type
_entity_poly.pdbx_seq_one_letter_code
_entity_poly.pdbx_strand_id
1 'polypeptide(L)'
;MWPPFVAALYVGAALAGTPIDRRALVARYNPTRNASSTTTPMQVGNGNFAFGADITGLQTLQRWAIMSTWGWKNDSLPAGKTLADVYDYTGVSLDNHGRLMEYMFDGPAPMRQWMISNPNRVNLGAVGLVFWSESGEAMNVTEGNLTSITQELDLWTGTLTSKFMLNGIPIMVKTTCAQTVDSIGVVVSSPLLASGRLGVFVDFPWNDGSLKFSDPFVGTWKNASIHTTELDAIPRGSIRAKIAHTLVDSTFVTAIGGDAFRIARDSPDAHRYTLRPSSRSGVFSFTTTWGPTSPKSVLSPGAISRSSSKTWEDFWTSSGFVDVFTGSTDPRADELQRRIILSRYLMRINEAGDYPPQEVSLAIISKFHLEMYFWHCQHWALWNNWDLLLRSSSVYERFLDTSIERAQVQQGWPAGARWGKMSDPSGRSAPGQINELLIWQQPHPLVFAHYEYRAFPTVATLRKWAPVVRATADWMAAFAWFNTTTRVYDLGPPMYVVAEDNIYNNTYNPAFELAYWRLGLGIAETWMKRLREPVPRSWTAVRKGLAKLPVNNGTYKVFEDVKDDFWTDPMYINDHPALAGLHGWLPPTEGLDLETARLTTEKVWGSWNISNVWGWDFPLLAMSAARIGQQEKAIEWLLHPLFQFDDIGMPVGGVRVPTPYFPGSGGLLYAVAMMARGWDGSKGTAPGFPKKGWKVRAEGLSKAM
;
A
#
# COMPACT_ATOMS: atom_id res chain seq x y z
N MET A 1 -11.51 39.34 -46.01
CA MET A 1 -11.26 40.30 -44.91
C MET A 1 -11.97 39.80 -43.66
N TRP A 2 -11.24 39.08 -42.82
CA TRP A 2 -11.71 38.58 -41.52
C TRP A 2 -10.89 39.31 -40.45
N PRO A 3 -11.49 39.77 -39.33
CA PRO A 3 -10.75 40.53 -38.32
C PRO A 3 -9.86 39.60 -37.47
N PRO A 4 -8.69 40.07 -37.01
CA PRO A 4 -7.80 39.25 -36.19
C PRO A 4 -8.31 39.19 -34.74
N PHE A 5 -8.41 37.97 -34.21
CA PHE A 5 -8.58 37.70 -32.78
C PHE A 5 -7.30 38.12 -32.04
N VAL A 6 -7.40 39.12 -31.16
CA VAL A 6 -6.35 39.48 -30.20
C VAL A 6 -6.51 38.56 -28.98
N ALA A 7 -5.61 37.59 -28.83
CA ALA A 7 -5.46 36.83 -27.60
C ALA A 7 -4.68 37.68 -26.59
N ALA A 8 -5.38 38.24 -25.59
CA ALA A 8 -4.75 38.92 -24.46
C ALA A 8 -4.11 37.88 -23.52
N LEU A 9 -2.79 37.74 -23.59
CA LEU A 9 -2.00 37.06 -22.56
C LEU A 9 -1.94 37.96 -21.32
N TYR A 10 -2.76 37.67 -20.31
CA TYR A 10 -2.53 38.18 -18.96
C TYR A 10 -1.39 37.37 -18.32
N VAL A 11 -0.15 37.84 -18.49
CA VAL A 11 0.97 37.40 -17.64
C VAL A 11 0.84 38.16 -16.32
N GLY A 12 0.08 37.57 -15.39
CA GLY A 12 0.20 37.94 -13.99
C GLY A 12 1.55 37.43 -13.46
N ALA A 13 2.54 38.32 -13.38
CA ALA A 13 3.78 38.04 -12.68
C ALA A 13 3.48 37.87 -11.18
N ALA A 14 3.18 36.65 -10.76
CA ALA A 14 3.27 36.28 -9.35
C ALA A 14 4.75 36.39 -8.97
N LEU A 15 5.05 37.21 -7.96
CA LEU A 15 6.33 37.20 -7.26
C LEU A 15 6.58 35.78 -6.77
N ALA A 16 7.32 34.99 -7.53
CA ALA A 16 7.69 33.64 -7.17
C ALA A 16 8.61 33.73 -5.95
N GLY A 17 8.10 33.34 -4.79
CA GLY A 17 8.93 33.14 -3.62
C GLY A 17 10.05 32.12 -3.93
N THR A 18 11.15 32.19 -3.19
CA THR A 18 12.23 31.21 -3.30
C THR A 18 11.66 29.79 -3.30
N PRO A 19 12.07 28.88 -4.22
CA PRO A 19 11.63 27.49 -4.21
C PRO A 19 11.96 26.78 -2.90
N ILE A 20 11.25 25.70 -2.58
CA ILE A 20 11.59 24.85 -1.42
C ILE A 20 12.97 24.22 -1.67
N ASP A 21 13.88 24.30 -0.69
CA ASP A 21 15.13 23.53 -0.71
C ASP A 21 14.82 22.07 -0.35
N ARG A 22 14.35 21.34 -1.36
CA ARG A 22 13.91 19.96 -1.21
C ARG A 22 15.05 19.04 -0.80
N ARG A 23 16.28 19.30 -1.28
CA ARG A 23 17.44 18.46 -0.98
C ARG A 23 17.86 18.60 0.48
N ALA A 24 17.93 19.82 0.99
CA ALA A 24 18.24 20.05 2.40
C ALA A 24 17.17 19.43 3.32
N LEU A 25 15.89 19.58 2.98
CA LEU A 25 14.80 19.00 3.77
C LEU A 25 14.79 17.47 3.72
N VAL A 26 14.98 16.85 2.56
CA VAL A 26 15.05 15.38 2.45
C VAL A 26 16.24 14.84 3.24
N ALA A 27 17.43 15.41 3.04
CA ALA A 27 18.66 14.95 3.71
C ALA A 27 18.61 15.10 5.23
N ARG A 28 17.89 16.11 5.75
CA ARG A 28 17.68 16.30 7.20
C ARG A 28 17.05 15.08 7.88
N TYR A 29 16.22 14.33 7.15
CA TYR A 29 15.49 13.19 7.67
C TYR A 29 16.02 11.84 7.16
N ASN A 30 17.27 11.78 6.65
CA ASN A 30 17.93 10.50 6.36
C ASN A 30 17.91 9.62 7.61
N PRO A 31 17.24 8.45 7.59
CA PRO A 31 17.14 7.63 8.78
C PRO A 31 18.46 6.90 9.05
N THR A 32 18.78 6.75 10.33
CA THR A 32 20.02 6.12 10.80
C THR A 32 19.75 5.09 11.87
N ARG A 33 20.54 4.01 11.89
CA ARG A 33 20.54 3.01 12.96
C ARG A 33 21.96 2.69 13.42
N ASN A 34 22.11 2.22 14.65
CA ASN A 34 23.36 1.70 15.22
C ASN A 34 23.21 0.28 15.82
N ALA A 35 22.02 -0.30 15.71
CA ALA A 35 21.68 -1.67 16.10
C ALA A 35 20.57 -2.19 15.19
N SER A 36 20.44 -3.51 15.04
CA SER A 36 19.35 -4.09 14.25
C SER A 36 18.00 -3.90 14.95
N SER A 37 16.96 -3.57 14.19
CA SER A 37 15.57 -3.59 14.67
C SER A 37 15.05 -5.02 14.66
N THR A 38 14.18 -5.39 15.59
CA THR A 38 13.51 -6.71 15.57
C THR A 38 12.13 -6.66 14.90
N THR A 39 11.65 -5.48 14.53
CA THR A 39 10.29 -5.28 14.03
C THR A 39 10.24 -4.78 12.59
N THR A 40 11.22 -3.99 12.14
CA THR A 40 11.20 -3.37 10.80
C THR A 40 12.58 -3.35 10.14
N PRO A 41 12.70 -3.70 8.84
CA PRO A 41 13.96 -3.57 8.10
C PRO A 41 14.19 -2.13 7.62
N MET A 42 15.46 -1.73 7.48
CA MET A 42 15.79 -0.61 6.60
C MET A 42 15.76 -1.09 5.15
N GLN A 43 15.04 -0.39 4.27
CA GLN A 43 14.74 -0.90 2.92
C GLN A 43 15.26 -0.01 1.78
N VAL A 44 15.66 -0.68 0.70
CA VAL A 44 15.79 -0.09 -0.64
C VAL A 44 14.84 -0.80 -1.60
N GLY A 45 14.28 -0.09 -2.57
CA GLY A 45 13.28 -0.66 -3.47
C GLY A 45 12.95 0.23 -4.65
N ASN A 46 12.02 -0.23 -5.49
CA ASN A 46 11.60 0.45 -6.72
C ASN A 46 10.07 0.50 -6.91
N GLY A 47 9.30 0.05 -5.92
CA GLY A 47 7.83 -0.03 -5.95
C GLY A 47 7.31 -1.40 -6.41
N ASN A 48 8.04 -2.11 -7.26
CA ASN A 48 7.75 -3.49 -7.65
C ASN A 48 8.58 -4.51 -6.87
N PHE A 49 9.64 -4.07 -6.19
CA PHE A 49 10.56 -4.88 -5.44
C PHE A 49 11.11 -4.10 -4.23
N ALA A 50 11.26 -4.79 -3.10
CA ALA A 50 11.89 -4.26 -1.90
C ALA A 50 12.87 -5.28 -1.30
N PHE A 51 14.03 -4.77 -0.88
CA PHE A 51 15.06 -5.49 -0.15
C PHE A 51 15.20 -4.89 1.23
N GLY A 52 14.92 -5.68 2.28
CA GLY A 52 15.12 -5.30 3.67
C GLY A 52 16.49 -5.73 4.19
N ALA A 53 17.19 -4.83 4.86
CA ALA A 53 18.52 -5.04 5.43
C ALA A 53 18.52 -4.91 6.95
N ASP A 54 19.36 -5.71 7.59
CA ASP A 54 19.85 -5.48 8.96
C ASP A 54 21.00 -4.48 8.96
N ILE A 55 21.61 -4.28 10.13
CA ILE A 55 22.62 -3.25 10.35
C ILE A 55 23.90 -3.42 9.50
N THR A 56 24.13 -4.61 8.92
CA THR A 56 25.23 -4.87 7.99
C THR A 56 25.02 -4.30 6.58
N GLY A 57 23.81 -3.81 6.27
CA GLY A 57 23.45 -3.31 4.94
C GLY A 57 23.00 -4.43 3.99
N LEU A 58 22.94 -5.66 4.51
CA LEU A 58 22.46 -6.89 3.89
C LEU A 58 21.61 -7.66 4.91
N GLN A 59 21.44 -8.97 4.75
CA GLN A 59 20.65 -9.86 5.63
C GLN A 59 21.57 -10.90 6.30
N THR A 60 22.63 -10.40 6.92
CA THR A 60 23.70 -11.21 7.53
C THR A 60 23.27 -11.77 8.89
N LEU A 61 22.65 -10.93 9.71
CA LEU A 61 22.23 -11.18 11.08
C LEU A 61 20.74 -11.53 11.15
N GLN A 62 19.94 -10.92 10.26
CA GLN A 62 18.49 -11.08 10.23
C GLN A 62 18.01 -11.36 8.80
N ARG A 63 17.06 -12.30 8.67
CA ARG A 63 16.56 -12.78 7.39
C ARG A 63 15.24 -12.10 7.01
N TRP A 64 15.30 -10.79 6.81
CA TRP A 64 14.15 -10.02 6.34
C TRP A 64 13.62 -10.56 5.01
N ALA A 65 12.36 -10.28 4.69
CA ALA A 65 11.81 -10.68 3.41
C ALA A 65 12.44 -9.89 2.24
N ILE A 66 12.72 -10.58 1.14
CA ILE A 66 12.91 -9.97 -0.18
C ILE A 66 11.61 -10.23 -0.95
N MET A 67 10.85 -9.17 -1.20
CA MET A 67 9.52 -9.29 -1.81
C MET A 67 9.43 -8.51 -3.12
N SER A 68 8.58 -9.00 -4.01
CA SER A 68 8.21 -8.34 -5.24
C SER A 68 6.71 -8.38 -5.46
N THR A 69 6.20 -7.55 -6.37
CA THR A 69 4.78 -7.49 -6.74
C THR A 69 4.33 -8.64 -7.63
N TRP A 70 5.26 -9.33 -8.29
CA TRP A 70 5.00 -10.50 -9.14
C TRP A 70 5.27 -11.84 -8.45
N GLY A 71 5.99 -11.88 -7.32
CA GLY A 71 6.33 -13.12 -6.61
C GLY A 71 5.11 -13.74 -5.92
N TRP A 72 4.43 -14.64 -6.62
CA TRP A 72 3.24 -15.37 -6.16
C TRP A 72 3.32 -16.85 -6.54
N LYS A 73 2.82 -17.73 -5.69
CA LYS A 73 2.69 -19.16 -5.97
C LYS A 73 1.41 -19.74 -5.40
N ASN A 74 1.04 -20.92 -5.89
CA ASN A 74 0.05 -21.78 -5.24
C ASN A 74 0.75 -22.93 -4.53
N ASP A 75 0.31 -23.21 -3.31
CA ASP A 75 0.59 -24.45 -2.60
C ASP A 75 -0.27 -25.58 -3.16
N SER A 76 0.16 -26.83 -2.94
CA SER A 76 -0.61 -28.02 -3.32
C SER A 76 -2.03 -27.97 -2.75
N LEU A 77 -2.99 -28.44 -3.55
CA LEU A 77 -4.38 -28.58 -3.09
C LEU A 77 -4.46 -29.53 -1.88
N PRO A 78 -5.47 -29.37 -1.01
CA PRO A 78 -5.71 -30.32 0.08
C PRO A 78 -5.87 -31.76 -0.45
N ALA A 79 -5.49 -32.75 0.35
CA ALA A 79 -5.56 -34.16 -0.06
C ALA A 79 -6.97 -34.54 -0.55
N GLY A 80 -7.03 -35.18 -1.72
CA GLY A 80 -8.29 -35.61 -2.34
C GLY A 80 -9.11 -34.49 -2.99
N LYS A 81 -8.55 -33.28 -3.14
CA LYS A 81 -9.20 -32.14 -3.78
C LYS A 81 -8.65 -31.83 -5.17
N THR A 82 -9.48 -31.20 -5.98
CA THR A 82 -9.22 -30.81 -7.37
C THR A 82 -9.49 -29.33 -7.59
N LEU A 83 -9.14 -28.80 -8.76
CA LEU A 83 -9.54 -27.43 -9.14
C LEU A 83 -11.06 -27.28 -9.29
N ALA A 84 -11.79 -28.35 -9.62
CA ALA A 84 -13.25 -28.30 -9.67
C ALA A 84 -13.84 -27.92 -8.30
N ASP A 85 -13.30 -28.49 -7.21
CA ASP A 85 -13.72 -28.14 -5.84
C ASP A 85 -13.50 -26.65 -5.50
N VAL A 86 -12.59 -25.96 -6.19
CA VAL A 86 -12.37 -24.52 -6.02
C VAL A 86 -13.47 -23.72 -6.71
N TYR A 87 -13.87 -24.12 -7.91
CA TYR A 87 -14.93 -23.47 -8.68
C TYR A 87 -16.32 -23.75 -8.11
N ASP A 88 -16.52 -24.93 -7.53
CA ASP A 88 -17.78 -25.36 -6.91
C ASP A 88 -17.96 -24.81 -5.48
N TYR A 89 -17.00 -24.03 -4.95
CA TYR A 89 -17.10 -23.46 -3.62
C TYR A 89 -18.01 -22.23 -3.61
N THR A 90 -19.25 -22.40 -3.15
CA THR A 90 -20.26 -21.33 -3.08
C THR A 90 -20.47 -20.75 -1.67
N GLY A 91 -20.14 -21.52 -0.63
CA GLY A 91 -20.23 -21.09 0.77
C GLY A 91 -21.64 -21.21 1.35
N VAL A 92 -22.23 -20.11 1.80
CA VAL A 92 -23.58 -20.05 2.39
C VAL A 92 -24.54 -19.25 1.52
N SER A 93 -25.82 -19.59 1.61
CA SER A 93 -26.90 -18.86 0.95
C SER A 93 -27.62 -17.97 1.96
N LEU A 94 -27.69 -16.66 1.71
CA LEU A 94 -28.38 -15.69 2.56
C LEU A 94 -29.49 -14.98 1.78
N ASP A 95 -30.60 -14.69 2.46
CA ASP A 95 -31.67 -13.87 1.89
C ASP A 95 -31.25 -12.40 1.82
N ASN A 96 -31.45 -11.78 0.65
CA ASN A 96 -31.35 -10.35 0.41
C ASN A 96 -32.65 -9.91 -0.26
N HIS A 97 -33.61 -9.50 0.57
CA HIS A 97 -34.93 -9.02 0.15
C HIS A 97 -35.69 -9.99 -0.76
N GLY A 98 -35.76 -11.26 -0.36
CA GLY A 98 -36.45 -12.32 -1.10
C GLY A 98 -35.63 -12.91 -2.26
N ARG A 99 -34.34 -12.57 -2.37
CA ARG A 99 -33.38 -13.20 -3.28
C ARG A 99 -32.35 -13.96 -2.47
N LEU A 100 -32.19 -15.24 -2.76
CA LEU A 100 -31.18 -16.07 -2.12
C LEU A 100 -29.84 -15.90 -2.85
N MET A 101 -28.83 -15.35 -2.17
CA MET A 101 -27.52 -15.04 -2.74
C MET A 101 -26.42 -15.86 -2.06
N GLU A 102 -25.42 -16.30 -2.83
CA GLU A 102 -24.32 -17.13 -2.31
C GLU A 102 -23.09 -16.29 -1.90
N TYR A 103 -22.58 -16.56 -0.70
CA TYR A 103 -21.42 -15.89 -0.13
C TYR A 103 -20.39 -16.91 0.33
N MET A 104 -19.15 -16.77 -0.16
CA MET A 104 -18.03 -17.68 0.09
C MET A 104 -17.50 -17.58 1.53
N PHE A 105 -18.30 -17.94 2.53
CA PHE A 105 -17.85 -18.18 3.90
C PHE A 105 -18.59 -19.38 4.50
N ASP A 106 -18.16 -19.85 5.68
CA ASP A 106 -18.72 -21.02 6.39
C ASP A 106 -18.76 -22.37 5.63
N GLY A 107 -18.30 -22.44 4.39
CA GLY A 107 -18.09 -23.70 3.66
C GLY A 107 -16.89 -24.53 4.16
N PRO A 108 -16.62 -25.73 3.58
CA PRO A 108 -15.64 -26.70 4.08
C PRO A 108 -14.25 -26.12 4.36
N ALA A 109 -13.77 -26.31 5.60
CA ALA A 109 -12.58 -25.65 6.11
C ALA A 109 -11.29 -25.89 5.29
N PRO A 110 -10.95 -27.11 4.82
CA PRO A 110 -9.70 -27.34 4.08
C PRO A 110 -9.63 -26.57 2.77
N MET A 111 -10.74 -26.53 2.01
CA MET A 111 -10.79 -25.81 0.74
C MET A 111 -10.83 -24.30 0.97
N ARG A 112 -11.67 -23.85 1.92
CA ARG A 112 -11.76 -22.45 2.32
C ARG A 112 -10.39 -21.90 2.72
N GLN A 113 -9.67 -22.62 3.58
CA GLN A 113 -8.34 -22.21 4.02
C GLN A 113 -7.34 -22.17 2.87
N TRP A 114 -7.36 -23.17 1.98
CA TRP A 114 -6.50 -23.15 0.80
C TRP A 114 -6.78 -21.93 -0.10
N MET A 115 -8.05 -21.61 -0.35
CA MET A 115 -8.44 -20.45 -1.17
C MET A 115 -8.07 -19.11 -0.51
N ILE A 116 -8.19 -19.01 0.82
CA ILE A 116 -7.73 -17.85 1.59
C ILE A 116 -6.22 -17.68 1.44
N SER A 117 -5.47 -18.78 1.55
CA SER A 117 -4.02 -18.81 1.52
C SER A 117 -3.40 -18.71 0.12
N ASN A 118 -4.14 -19.02 -0.96
CA ASN A 118 -3.57 -19.18 -2.31
C ASN A 118 -4.19 -18.25 -3.35
N PRO A 119 -3.43 -17.78 -4.34
CA PRO A 119 -1.96 -17.73 -4.32
C PRO A 119 -1.44 -16.92 -3.12
N ASN A 120 -0.25 -17.27 -2.62
CA ASN A 120 0.48 -16.51 -1.60
C ASN A 120 1.75 -15.89 -2.16
N ARG A 121 2.19 -14.80 -1.52
CA ARG A 121 3.46 -14.12 -1.79
C ARG A 121 4.65 -15.04 -1.54
N VAL A 122 5.75 -14.78 -2.23
CA VAL A 122 7.01 -15.52 -2.07
C VAL A 122 8.10 -14.63 -1.48
N ASN A 123 8.81 -15.13 -0.47
CA ASN A 123 10.10 -14.55 -0.07
C ASN A 123 11.17 -15.06 -1.05
N LEU A 124 11.77 -14.15 -1.80
CA LEU A 124 12.67 -14.45 -2.92
C LEU A 124 14.07 -14.90 -2.50
N GLY A 125 14.37 -14.90 -1.19
CA GLY A 125 15.63 -15.39 -0.64
C GLY A 125 16.19 -14.50 0.45
N ALA A 126 17.47 -14.71 0.76
CA ALA A 126 18.26 -13.81 1.57
C ALA A 126 19.63 -13.56 0.93
N VAL A 127 20.17 -12.35 1.10
CA VAL A 127 21.54 -12.00 0.68
C VAL A 127 22.29 -11.44 1.87
N GLY A 128 23.39 -12.06 2.30
CA GLY A 128 24.13 -11.66 3.48
C GLY A 128 25.63 -11.91 3.39
N LEU A 129 26.39 -11.48 4.39
CA LEU A 129 27.83 -11.69 4.46
C LEU A 129 28.17 -13.06 5.05
N VAL A 130 29.28 -13.63 4.63
CA VAL A 130 29.90 -14.80 5.27
C VAL A 130 31.35 -14.48 5.61
N PHE A 131 31.75 -14.85 6.82
CA PHE A 131 33.07 -14.57 7.36
C PHE A 131 33.81 -15.89 7.58
N TRP A 132 35.12 -15.88 7.33
CA TRP A 132 36.00 -17.02 7.61
C TRP A 132 37.10 -16.63 8.59
N SER A 133 37.45 -17.57 9.47
CA SER A 133 38.63 -17.47 10.32
C SER A 133 39.92 -17.48 9.49
N GLU A 134 41.07 -17.28 10.14
CA GLU A 134 42.38 -17.46 9.49
C GLU A 134 42.64 -18.91 9.09
N SER A 135 42.04 -19.87 9.80
CA SER A 135 42.06 -21.30 9.42
C SER A 135 41.11 -21.64 8.27
N GLY A 136 40.28 -20.69 7.80
CA GLY A 136 39.36 -20.88 6.68
C GLY A 136 38.00 -21.45 7.07
N GLU A 137 37.70 -21.59 8.35
CA GLU A 137 36.42 -22.08 8.87
C GLU A 137 35.37 -20.97 8.88
N ALA A 138 34.12 -21.31 8.55
CA ALA A 138 33.03 -20.33 8.56
C ALA A 138 32.75 -19.87 10.00
N MET A 139 32.72 -18.56 10.21
CA MET A 139 32.45 -17.96 11.51
C MET A 139 30.95 -17.78 11.72
N ASN A 140 30.46 -18.12 12.90
CA ASN A 140 29.12 -17.73 13.33
C ASN A 140 29.17 -16.31 13.89
N VAL A 141 28.86 -15.31 13.06
CA VAL A 141 28.88 -13.90 13.44
C VAL A 141 27.49 -13.47 13.92
N THR A 142 27.41 -12.94 15.13
CA THR A 142 26.23 -12.32 15.71
C THR A 142 26.44 -10.82 15.85
N GLU A 143 25.37 -10.07 16.11
CA GLU A 143 25.47 -8.61 16.30
C GLU A 143 26.43 -8.23 17.44
N GLY A 144 26.49 -9.03 18.52
CA GLY A 144 27.40 -8.81 19.63
C GLY A 144 28.89 -8.95 19.29
N ASN A 145 29.22 -9.49 18.10
CA ASN A 145 30.60 -9.52 17.60
C ASN A 145 30.99 -8.25 16.84
N LEU A 146 30.03 -7.37 16.54
CA LEU A 146 30.25 -6.16 15.76
C LEU A 146 30.46 -4.96 16.68
N THR A 147 31.32 -4.03 16.26
CA THR A 147 31.53 -2.75 16.96
C THR A 147 31.51 -1.58 15.99
N SER A 148 31.44 -0.35 16.50
CA SER A 148 31.43 0.89 15.69
C SER A 148 30.35 0.89 14.60
N ILE A 149 29.16 0.41 14.95
CA ILE A 149 28.07 0.15 14.02
C ILE A 149 27.37 1.46 13.67
N THR A 150 27.27 1.75 12.37
CA THR A 150 26.48 2.86 11.82
C THR A 150 25.82 2.42 10.52
N GLN A 151 24.56 2.77 10.35
CA GLN A 151 23.80 2.57 9.13
C GLN A 151 23.04 3.85 8.82
N GLU A 152 23.12 4.31 7.57
CA GLU A 152 22.41 5.49 7.09
C GLU A 152 21.82 5.20 5.71
N LEU A 153 20.56 5.60 5.53
CA LEU A 153 19.90 5.61 4.23
C LEU A 153 19.83 7.04 3.70
N ASP A 154 20.55 7.31 2.61
CA ASP A 154 20.43 8.57 1.88
C ASP A 154 19.17 8.54 1.02
N LEU A 155 18.13 9.23 1.49
CA LEU A 155 16.82 9.29 0.83
C LEU A 155 16.89 10.01 -0.53
N TRP A 156 17.86 10.91 -0.73
CA TRP A 156 18.00 11.64 -1.99
C TRP A 156 18.54 10.75 -3.11
N THR A 157 19.35 9.74 -2.76
CA THR A 157 19.97 8.84 -3.75
C THR A 157 19.43 7.41 -3.71
N GLY A 158 18.70 7.04 -2.66
CA GLY A 158 18.27 5.66 -2.38
C GLY A 158 19.43 4.73 -2.03
N THR A 159 20.49 5.27 -1.40
CA THR A 159 21.70 4.51 -1.06
C THR A 159 21.74 4.18 0.42
N LEU A 160 21.73 2.90 0.75
CA LEU A 160 21.97 2.40 2.10
C LEU A 160 23.48 2.21 2.31
N THR A 161 24.05 2.85 3.32
CA THR A 161 25.46 2.68 3.70
C THR A 161 25.56 2.16 5.14
N SER A 162 26.14 0.98 5.30
CA SER A 162 26.47 0.40 6.60
C SER A 162 27.98 0.36 6.81
N LYS A 163 28.42 0.70 8.03
CA LYS A 163 29.81 0.60 8.48
C LYS A 163 29.84 -0.06 9.85
N PHE A 164 30.73 -1.02 10.02
CA PHE A 164 30.94 -1.71 11.28
C PHE A 164 32.34 -2.33 11.30
N MET A 165 32.76 -2.84 12.45
CA MET A 165 34.02 -3.57 12.62
C MET A 165 33.75 -4.98 13.13
N LEU A 166 34.51 -5.94 12.61
CA LEU A 166 34.61 -7.30 13.14
C LEU A 166 36.07 -7.53 13.56
N ASN A 167 36.30 -7.85 14.84
CA ASN A 167 37.65 -8.01 15.40
C ASN A 167 38.59 -6.82 15.11
N GLY A 168 38.06 -5.59 15.18
CA GLY A 168 38.80 -4.35 14.89
C GLY A 168 39.06 -4.07 13.40
N ILE A 169 38.63 -4.93 12.49
CA ILE A 169 38.81 -4.74 11.05
C ILE A 169 37.55 -4.09 10.47
N PRO A 170 37.66 -2.96 9.74
CA PRO A 170 36.50 -2.25 9.22
C PRO A 170 35.87 -2.96 8.01
N ILE A 171 34.54 -2.89 7.95
CA ILE A 171 33.70 -3.30 6.83
C ILE A 171 32.77 -2.14 6.49
N MET A 172 32.69 -1.80 5.20
CA MET A 172 31.68 -0.89 4.66
C MET A 172 30.89 -1.61 3.58
N VAL A 173 29.57 -1.50 3.64
CA VAL A 173 28.65 -2.03 2.63
C VAL A 173 27.79 -0.89 2.11
N LYS A 174 27.74 -0.75 0.79
CA LYS A 174 26.78 0.12 0.11
C LYS A 174 25.80 -0.73 -0.68
N THR A 175 24.51 -0.55 -0.44
CA THR A 175 23.42 -1.27 -1.10
C THR A 175 22.49 -0.26 -1.78
N THR A 176 22.20 -0.50 -3.06
CA THR A 176 21.34 0.36 -3.89
C THR A 176 20.37 -0.51 -4.68
N CYS A 177 19.19 0.01 -5.03
CA CYS A 177 18.18 -0.71 -5.81
C CYS A 177 17.98 -0.08 -7.20
N ALA A 178 17.95 -0.92 -8.23
CA ALA A 178 17.70 -0.48 -9.59
C ALA A 178 16.24 -0.08 -9.75
N GLN A 179 15.99 0.97 -10.53
CA GLN A 179 14.65 1.57 -10.62
C GLN A 179 13.85 1.10 -11.85
N THR A 180 14.46 0.22 -12.65
CA THR A 180 13.88 -0.33 -13.91
C THR A 180 13.87 -1.85 -13.95
N VAL A 181 14.58 -2.50 -13.03
CA VAL A 181 14.68 -3.96 -12.89
C VAL A 181 14.76 -4.30 -11.41
N ASP A 182 14.31 -5.48 -11.03
CA ASP A 182 14.26 -5.92 -9.64
C ASP A 182 15.62 -6.48 -9.22
N SER A 183 16.53 -5.55 -8.96
CA SER A 183 17.93 -5.83 -8.67
C SER A 183 18.48 -4.95 -7.57
N ILE A 184 19.36 -5.53 -6.74
CA ILE A 184 20.25 -4.76 -5.87
C ILE A 184 21.67 -4.74 -6.42
N GLY A 185 22.32 -3.60 -6.29
CA GLY A 185 23.75 -3.41 -6.51
C GLY A 185 24.44 -3.21 -5.16
N VAL A 186 25.47 -4.01 -4.90
CA VAL A 186 26.18 -4.02 -3.62
C VAL A 186 27.67 -3.80 -3.84
N VAL A 187 28.27 -2.95 -3.02
CA VAL A 187 29.72 -2.73 -2.96
C VAL A 187 30.19 -2.95 -1.52
N VAL A 188 31.01 -3.97 -1.31
CA VAL A 188 31.62 -4.30 -0.02
C VAL A 188 33.09 -3.87 -0.04
N SER A 189 33.53 -3.17 0.98
CA SER A 189 34.93 -2.74 1.15
C SER A 189 35.46 -3.18 2.52
N SER A 190 36.54 -3.96 2.54
CA SER A 190 37.19 -4.42 3.77
C SER A 190 38.56 -5.06 3.51
N PRO A 191 39.54 -4.92 4.42
CA PRO A 191 40.75 -5.75 4.42
C PRO A 191 40.47 -7.27 4.51
N LEU A 192 39.29 -7.69 5.01
CA LEU A 192 38.90 -9.09 5.03
C LEU A 192 38.71 -9.68 3.63
N LEU A 193 38.36 -8.87 2.62
CA LEU A 193 38.27 -9.33 1.23
C LEU A 193 39.66 -9.65 0.67
N ALA A 194 40.65 -8.80 0.95
CA ALA A 194 42.04 -9.01 0.51
C ALA A 194 42.65 -10.26 1.16
N SER A 195 42.32 -10.53 2.43
CA SER A 195 42.69 -11.79 3.10
C SER A 195 41.78 -12.98 2.75
N GLY A 196 40.75 -12.78 1.91
CA GLY A 196 39.72 -13.77 1.53
C GLY A 196 38.98 -14.43 2.69
N ARG A 197 38.81 -13.65 3.76
CA ARG A 197 38.04 -13.96 4.97
C ARG A 197 36.64 -13.35 4.96
N LEU A 198 36.24 -12.71 3.86
CA LEU A 198 34.90 -12.17 3.66
C LEU A 198 34.35 -12.60 2.30
N GLY A 199 33.10 -13.00 2.28
CA GLY A 199 32.32 -13.33 1.09
C GLY A 199 30.85 -13.01 1.29
N VAL A 200 30.03 -13.50 0.38
CA VAL A 200 28.58 -13.26 0.37
C VAL A 200 27.87 -14.60 0.26
N PHE A 201 26.70 -14.73 0.87
CA PHE A 201 25.80 -15.84 0.61
C PHE A 201 24.51 -15.37 -0.03
N VAL A 202 23.90 -16.27 -0.78
CA VAL A 202 22.48 -16.23 -1.15
C VAL A 202 21.81 -17.49 -0.62
N ASP A 203 20.64 -17.36 -0.02
CA ASP A 203 19.92 -18.47 0.59
C ASP A 203 18.43 -18.40 0.20
N PHE A 204 17.72 -19.51 0.21
CA PHE A 204 16.33 -19.58 -0.25
C PHE A 204 15.42 -20.29 0.78
N PRO A 205 14.34 -19.65 1.25
CA PRO A 205 13.40 -20.26 2.17
C PRO A 205 12.27 -21.00 1.45
N TRP A 206 11.60 -21.89 2.17
CA TRP A 206 10.23 -22.26 1.87
C TRP A 206 9.27 -21.25 2.51
N ASN A 207 8.15 -20.97 1.87
CA ASN A 207 7.03 -20.29 2.51
C ASN A 207 5.72 -20.98 2.09
N ASP A 208 4.72 -21.01 2.97
CA ASP A 208 3.35 -21.41 2.63
C ASP A 208 2.37 -20.29 3.00
N GLY A 209 1.19 -20.32 2.39
CA GLY A 209 0.18 -19.29 2.61
C GLY A 209 -0.58 -19.42 3.93
N SER A 210 -0.28 -20.42 4.77
CA SER A 210 -1.05 -20.69 5.99
C SER A 210 -0.71 -19.72 7.13
N LEU A 211 0.46 -19.08 7.07
CA LEU A 211 0.94 -18.14 8.07
C LEU A 211 0.78 -16.68 7.58
N LYS A 212 -0.47 -16.23 7.37
CA LYS A 212 -0.76 -14.81 7.07
C LYS A 212 -0.20 -13.93 8.21
N PHE A 213 0.52 -12.86 7.87
CA PHE A 213 1.16 -11.98 8.85
C PHE A 213 2.17 -12.66 9.78
N SER A 214 2.84 -13.73 9.30
CA SER A 214 3.95 -14.33 10.04
C SER A 214 5.04 -13.30 10.34
N ASP A 215 5.78 -13.56 11.42
CA ASP A 215 7.04 -12.91 11.84
C ASP A 215 7.80 -12.23 10.68
N PRO A 216 8.37 -11.02 10.87
CA PRO A 216 9.15 -10.31 9.84
C PRO A 216 10.18 -11.17 9.08
N PHE A 217 10.63 -12.27 9.67
CA PHE A 217 11.47 -13.28 9.03
C PHE A 217 10.62 -14.31 8.26
N VAL A 218 10.04 -13.84 7.15
CA VAL A 218 9.14 -14.62 6.30
C VAL A 218 9.82 -15.90 5.78
N GLY A 219 9.21 -17.06 6.04
CA GLY A 219 9.60 -18.35 5.49
C GLY A 219 10.49 -19.20 6.42
N THR A 220 10.49 -20.51 6.16
CA THR A 220 11.29 -21.51 6.87
C THR A 220 12.54 -21.87 6.08
N TRP A 221 13.66 -21.95 6.79
CA TRP A 221 14.98 -22.25 6.27
C TRP A 221 15.43 -23.68 6.60
N LYS A 222 14.57 -24.47 7.26
CA LYS A 222 14.88 -25.81 7.76
C LYS A 222 14.25 -26.95 6.94
N ASN A 223 13.29 -26.64 6.08
CA ASN A 223 12.53 -27.64 5.32
C ASN A 223 13.03 -27.76 3.88
N ALA A 224 14.29 -28.16 3.69
CA ALA A 224 14.88 -28.20 2.36
C ALA A 224 14.27 -29.25 1.41
N SER A 225 13.57 -30.27 1.92
CA SER A 225 13.05 -31.35 1.08
C SER A 225 11.76 -31.01 0.32
N ILE A 226 11.09 -29.90 0.65
CA ILE A 226 9.78 -29.53 0.06
C ILE A 226 9.90 -28.47 -1.06
N HIS A 227 11.12 -28.06 -1.39
CA HIS A 227 11.43 -27.18 -2.51
C HIS A 227 12.81 -27.50 -3.08
N THR A 228 13.12 -26.99 -4.27
CA THR A 228 14.41 -27.25 -4.89
C THR A 228 15.11 -25.96 -5.27
N THR A 229 16.44 -25.97 -5.26
CA THR A 229 17.24 -24.97 -5.93
C THR A 229 18.21 -25.63 -6.89
N GLU A 230 18.50 -25.00 -8.02
CA GLU A 230 19.42 -25.50 -9.04
C GLU A 230 20.38 -24.39 -9.48
N LEU A 231 21.68 -24.67 -9.45
CA LEU A 231 22.73 -23.70 -9.79
C LEU A 231 23.24 -23.92 -11.22
N ASP A 232 23.12 -22.89 -12.05
CA ASP A 232 23.87 -22.73 -13.29
C ASP A 232 25.01 -21.73 -13.06
N ALA A 233 26.22 -22.26 -12.86
CA ALA A 233 27.43 -21.47 -12.64
C ALA A 233 28.22 -21.16 -13.93
N ILE A 234 27.62 -21.37 -15.12
CA ILE A 234 28.27 -21.08 -16.40
C ILE A 234 28.10 -19.58 -16.72
N PRO A 235 29.19 -18.78 -16.78
CA PRO A 235 29.08 -17.36 -17.08
C PRO A 235 28.60 -17.13 -18.51
N ARG A 236 27.64 -16.20 -18.68
CA ARG A 236 27.09 -15.79 -19.99
C ARG A 236 26.88 -14.27 -19.99
N GLY A 237 27.68 -13.55 -20.79
CA GLY A 237 27.62 -12.09 -20.83
C GLY A 237 27.91 -11.48 -19.46
N SER A 238 26.99 -10.64 -18.94
CA SER A 238 27.12 -10.05 -17.60
C SER A 238 26.71 -10.96 -16.45
N ILE A 239 26.07 -12.10 -16.74
CA ILE A 239 25.62 -13.08 -15.75
C ILE A 239 26.75 -14.05 -15.45
N ARG A 240 27.09 -14.21 -14.18
CA ARG A 240 28.12 -15.16 -13.71
C ARG A 240 27.54 -16.43 -13.10
N ALA A 241 26.37 -16.33 -12.47
CA ALA A 241 25.66 -17.46 -11.92
C ALA A 241 24.14 -17.21 -11.96
N LYS A 242 23.37 -18.29 -12.06
CA LYS A 242 21.91 -18.29 -11.91
C LYS A 242 21.50 -19.39 -10.95
N ILE A 243 20.50 -19.11 -10.13
CA ILE A 243 19.87 -20.10 -9.25
C ILE A 243 18.39 -20.10 -9.56
N ALA A 244 17.86 -21.24 -9.98
CA ALA A 244 16.42 -21.47 -10.07
C ALA A 244 15.92 -21.99 -8.71
N HIS A 245 14.84 -21.43 -8.19
CA HIS A 245 14.20 -21.85 -6.94
C HIS A 245 12.76 -22.25 -7.24
N THR A 246 12.45 -23.53 -7.07
CA THR A 246 11.15 -24.11 -7.40
C THR A 246 10.38 -24.45 -6.13
N LEU A 247 9.21 -23.84 -5.99
CA LEU A 247 8.26 -23.99 -4.90
C LEU A 247 6.95 -24.58 -5.48
N VAL A 248 6.73 -25.88 -5.26
CA VAL A 248 5.64 -26.63 -5.94
C VAL A 248 5.78 -26.47 -7.47
N ASP A 249 4.81 -25.84 -8.13
CA ASP A 249 4.78 -25.67 -9.60
C ASP A 249 5.32 -24.29 -10.04
N SER A 250 5.79 -23.46 -9.12
CA SER A 250 6.29 -22.11 -9.40
C SER A 250 7.81 -22.05 -9.31
N THR A 251 8.47 -21.52 -10.34
CA THR A 251 9.93 -21.32 -10.35
C THR A 251 10.28 -19.85 -10.43
N PHE A 252 11.22 -19.41 -9.58
CA PHE A 252 11.78 -18.06 -9.60
C PHE A 252 13.29 -18.12 -9.84
N VAL A 253 13.83 -17.12 -10.52
CA VAL A 253 15.25 -17.09 -10.89
C VAL A 253 15.96 -15.95 -10.20
N THR A 254 17.10 -16.26 -9.59
CA THR A 254 18.07 -15.30 -9.07
C THR A 254 19.32 -15.31 -9.95
N ALA A 255 19.61 -14.21 -10.63
CA ALA A 255 20.81 -14.05 -11.46
C ALA A 255 21.82 -13.11 -10.79
N ILE A 256 23.09 -13.49 -10.83
CA ILE A 256 24.18 -12.81 -10.14
C ILE A 256 25.25 -12.40 -11.13
N GLY A 257 25.75 -11.16 -11.01
CA GLY A 257 26.89 -10.65 -11.79
C GLY A 257 27.74 -9.67 -11.01
N GLY A 258 28.63 -8.96 -11.72
CA GLY A 258 29.62 -8.04 -11.14
C GLY A 258 31.04 -8.59 -11.22
N ASP A 259 31.81 -8.41 -10.14
CA ASP A 259 33.19 -8.89 -10.03
C ASP A 259 33.26 -10.43 -10.13
N ALA A 260 34.43 -10.95 -10.50
CA ALA A 260 34.62 -12.39 -10.60
C ALA A 260 34.55 -13.08 -9.23
N PHE A 261 33.75 -14.14 -9.12
CA PHE A 261 33.61 -14.95 -7.91
C PHE A 261 33.49 -16.44 -8.27
N ARG A 262 33.80 -17.29 -7.30
CA ARG A 262 33.43 -18.72 -7.31
C ARG A 262 32.17 -18.87 -6.47
N ILE A 263 31.21 -19.65 -6.96
CA ILE A 263 29.98 -19.96 -6.24
C ILE A 263 29.89 -21.46 -6.00
N ALA A 264 29.49 -21.87 -4.80
CA ALA A 264 29.26 -23.26 -4.44
C ALA A 264 28.07 -23.36 -3.48
N ARG A 265 27.36 -24.49 -3.53
CA ARG A 265 26.35 -24.83 -2.54
C ARG A 265 27.05 -25.25 -1.24
N ASP A 266 26.55 -24.81 -0.10
CA ASP A 266 27.19 -25.05 1.20
C ASP A 266 27.11 -26.54 1.62
N SER A 267 26.03 -27.23 1.28
CA SER A 267 25.87 -28.69 1.41
C SER A 267 24.81 -29.21 0.41
N PRO A 268 24.75 -30.52 0.08
CA PRO A 268 23.76 -31.06 -0.86
C PRO A 268 22.31 -30.71 -0.50
N ASP A 269 21.99 -30.75 0.79
CA ASP A 269 20.64 -30.53 1.33
C ASP A 269 20.37 -29.05 1.69
N ALA A 270 21.37 -28.17 1.55
CA ALA A 270 21.17 -26.74 1.79
C ALA A 270 20.67 -26.05 0.51
N HIS A 271 19.86 -25.00 0.69
CA HIS A 271 19.56 -24.05 -0.38
C HIS A 271 20.46 -22.80 -0.33
N ARG A 272 21.48 -22.81 0.53
CA ARG A 272 22.46 -21.73 0.65
C ARG A 272 23.63 -21.93 -0.31
N TYR A 273 24.00 -20.84 -0.98
CA TYR A 273 25.15 -20.76 -1.87
C TYR A 273 26.09 -19.64 -1.43
N THR A 274 27.38 -19.94 -1.39
CA THR A 274 28.44 -19.03 -1.00
C THR A 274 29.20 -18.51 -2.23
N LEU A 275 29.32 -17.18 -2.33
CA LEU A 275 30.12 -16.46 -3.30
C LEU A 275 31.45 -16.06 -2.65
N ARG A 276 32.55 -16.59 -3.19
CA ARG A 276 33.91 -16.20 -2.81
C ARG A 276 34.53 -15.32 -3.92
N PRO A 277 34.89 -14.06 -3.64
CA PRO A 277 35.59 -13.21 -4.59
C PRO A 277 36.85 -13.90 -5.14
N SER A 278 37.05 -13.84 -6.45
CA SER A 278 38.22 -14.45 -7.09
C SER A 278 39.48 -13.60 -6.95
N SER A 279 39.31 -12.28 -6.86
CA SER A 279 40.40 -11.32 -6.62
C SER A 279 40.59 -11.10 -5.13
N ARG A 280 41.86 -10.99 -4.70
CA ARG A 280 42.26 -10.60 -3.34
C ARG A 280 42.35 -9.07 -3.23
N SER A 281 41.27 -8.40 -3.62
CA SER A 281 41.11 -6.94 -3.55
C SER A 281 40.46 -6.54 -2.22
N GLY A 282 40.66 -5.30 -1.78
CA GLY A 282 39.95 -4.71 -0.64
C GLY A 282 38.48 -4.34 -0.95
N VAL A 283 38.02 -4.54 -2.17
CA VAL A 283 36.66 -4.23 -2.65
C VAL A 283 36.09 -5.39 -3.45
N PHE A 284 34.79 -5.69 -3.23
CA PHE A 284 34.01 -6.66 -3.99
C PHE A 284 32.64 -6.07 -4.32
N SER A 285 32.31 -6.01 -5.61
CA SER A 285 31.06 -5.45 -6.11
C SER A 285 30.26 -6.50 -6.86
N PHE A 286 28.99 -6.67 -6.51
CA PHE A 286 28.11 -7.64 -7.14
C PHE A 286 26.69 -7.12 -7.28
N THR A 287 25.94 -7.77 -8.16
CA THR A 287 24.53 -7.50 -8.40
C THR A 287 23.76 -8.79 -8.27
N THR A 288 22.60 -8.72 -7.62
CA THR A 288 21.61 -9.80 -7.56
C THR A 288 20.34 -9.29 -8.21
N THR A 289 19.78 -10.06 -9.14
CA THR A 289 18.55 -9.73 -9.89
C THR A 289 17.58 -10.88 -9.76
N TRP A 290 16.32 -10.57 -9.46
CA TRP A 290 15.25 -11.54 -9.33
C TRP A 290 14.26 -11.43 -10.49
N GLY A 291 13.63 -12.54 -10.85
CA GLY A 291 12.54 -12.53 -11.81
C GLY A 291 11.76 -13.84 -11.86
N PRO A 292 10.53 -13.82 -12.42
CA PRO A 292 9.76 -15.05 -12.68
C PRO A 292 10.36 -15.90 -13.80
N THR A 293 11.29 -15.34 -14.58
CA THR A 293 12.03 -16.03 -15.63
C THR A 293 13.48 -15.57 -15.63
N SER A 294 14.37 -16.35 -16.25
CA SER A 294 15.79 -15.98 -16.38
C SER A 294 15.98 -14.62 -17.07
N PRO A 295 16.63 -13.64 -16.43
CA PRO A 295 16.93 -12.37 -17.09
C PRO A 295 17.97 -12.58 -18.20
N LYS A 296 17.89 -11.77 -19.26
CA LYS A 296 18.86 -11.82 -20.38
C LYS A 296 20.24 -11.27 -20.00
N SER A 297 20.27 -10.35 -19.05
CA SER A 297 21.48 -9.68 -18.55
C SER A 297 21.23 -9.14 -17.15
N VAL A 298 22.29 -8.94 -16.38
CA VAL A 298 22.27 -8.16 -15.14
C VAL A 298 22.99 -6.83 -15.32
N LEU A 299 22.52 -5.79 -14.63
CA LEU A 299 23.18 -4.48 -14.58
C LEU A 299 24.44 -4.55 -13.73
N SER A 300 25.40 -3.64 -13.98
CA SER A 300 26.54 -3.48 -13.09
C SER A 300 26.16 -2.70 -11.83
N PRO A 301 26.83 -2.89 -10.68
CA PRO A 301 26.56 -2.14 -9.46
C PRO A 301 26.59 -0.61 -9.66
N GLY A 302 27.53 -0.12 -10.47
CA GLY A 302 27.61 1.30 -10.81
C GLY A 302 26.43 1.80 -11.67
N ALA A 303 25.90 0.97 -12.57
CA ALA A 303 24.70 1.32 -13.33
C ALA A 303 23.45 1.35 -12.44
N ILE A 304 23.34 0.42 -11.49
CA ILE A 304 22.27 0.40 -10.49
C ILE A 304 22.30 1.65 -9.63
N SER A 305 23.46 2.02 -9.09
CA SER A 305 23.63 3.24 -8.29
C SER A 305 23.21 4.49 -9.07
N ARG A 306 23.63 4.64 -10.33
CA ARG A 306 23.19 5.76 -11.19
C ARG A 306 21.69 5.75 -11.46
N SER A 307 21.10 4.58 -11.70
CA SER A 307 19.65 4.44 -11.87
C SER A 307 18.90 4.86 -10.61
N SER A 308 19.36 4.44 -9.43
CA SER A 308 18.78 4.82 -8.14
C SER A 308 18.85 6.33 -7.94
N SER A 309 20.05 6.91 -8.01
CA SER A 309 20.24 8.33 -7.70
C SER A 309 19.46 9.23 -8.66
N LYS A 310 19.47 8.92 -9.96
CA LYS A 310 18.72 9.70 -10.95
C LYS A 310 17.23 9.67 -10.67
N THR A 311 16.64 8.50 -10.45
CA THR A 311 15.18 8.41 -10.27
C THR A 311 14.74 9.02 -8.93
N TRP A 312 15.53 8.91 -7.87
CA TRP A 312 15.21 9.57 -6.60
C TRP A 312 15.32 11.09 -6.70
N GLU A 313 16.36 11.61 -7.34
CA GLU A 313 16.48 13.03 -7.64
C GLU A 313 15.28 13.51 -8.47
N ASP A 314 14.94 12.81 -9.56
CA ASP A 314 13.77 13.12 -10.39
C ASP A 314 12.47 13.07 -9.54
N PHE A 315 12.29 12.07 -8.69
CA PHE A 315 11.12 11.95 -7.82
C PHE A 315 10.99 13.14 -6.87
N TRP A 316 12.05 13.49 -6.13
CA TRP A 316 12.00 14.59 -5.16
C TRP A 316 11.84 15.96 -5.82
N THR A 317 12.42 16.15 -7.00
CA THR A 317 12.41 17.44 -7.71
C THR A 317 11.13 17.69 -8.53
N SER A 318 10.53 16.65 -9.12
CA SER A 318 9.41 16.81 -10.06
C SER A 318 8.02 16.61 -9.46
N SER A 319 7.91 15.88 -8.35
CA SER A 319 6.62 15.61 -7.70
C SER A 319 6.16 16.77 -6.81
N GLY A 320 4.93 16.71 -6.31
CA GLY A 320 4.45 17.64 -5.29
C GLY A 320 5.35 17.62 -4.06
N PHE A 321 5.44 18.73 -3.31
CA PHE A 321 6.28 18.81 -2.12
C PHE A 321 5.64 19.73 -1.07
N VAL A 322 5.75 19.35 0.20
CA VAL A 322 5.25 20.12 1.34
C VAL A 322 6.39 20.37 2.31
N ASP A 323 6.54 21.63 2.68
CA ASP A 323 7.44 22.14 3.71
C ASP A 323 6.59 22.79 4.81
N VAL A 324 6.44 22.08 5.92
CA VAL A 324 5.80 22.56 7.15
C VAL A 324 6.81 22.99 8.21
N PHE A 325 8.10 22.77 7.98
CA PHE A 325 9.17 23.01 8.95
C PHE A 325 9.78 24.41 8.81
N THR A 326 10.16 24.81 7.60
CA THR A 326 10.98 26.01 7.38
C THR A 326 10.24 27.29 7.78
N GLY A 327 10.67 27.87 8.89
CA GLY A 327 10.11 29.12 9.43
C GLY A 327 8.81 28.94 10.22
N SER A 328 8.37 27.71 10.46
CA SER A 328 7.36 27.42 11.48
C SER A 328 7.97 27.57 12.88
N THR A 329 7.19 28.07 13.82
CA THR A 329 7.58 28.19 15.24
C THR A 329 6.86 27.17 16.13
N ASP A 330 5.91 26.42 15.58
CA ASP A 330 5.27 25.32 16.29
C ASP A 330 6.26 24.17 16.50
N PRO A 331 6.50 23.71 17.74
CA PRO A 331 7.49 22.67 18.02
C PRO A 331 7.17 21.32 17.36
N ARG A 332 5.91 21.10 16.95
CA ARG A 332 5.46 19.87 16.28
C ARG A 332 5.85 19.79 14.81
N ALA A 333 6.31 20.89 14.22
CA ALA A 333 6.59 20.98 12.79
C ALA A 333 7.69 20.00 12.33
N ASP A 334 8.71 19.76 13.16
CA ASP A 334 9.82 18.85 12.81
C ASP A 334 9.35 17.40 12.70
N GLU A 335 8.55 16.93 13.66
CA GLU A 335 8.01 15.56 13.62
C GLU A 335 7.02 15.36 12.46
N LEU A 336 6.15 16.33 12.19
CA LEU A 336 5.25 16.23 11.03
C LEU A 336 6.04 16.20 9.71
N GLN A 337 7.07 17.04 9.57
CA GLN A 337 7.92 17.03 8.39
C GLN A 337 8.68 15.70 8.25
N ARG A 338 9.20 15.14 9.36
CA ARG A 338 9.82 13.81 9.38
C ARG A 338 8.86 12.74 8.84
N ARG A 339 7.64 12.68 9.39
CA ARG A 339 6.61 11.71 8.94
C ARG A 339 6.28 11.86 7.46
N ILE A 340 6.15 13.10 6.97
CA ILE A 340 5.90 13.38 5.55
C ILE A 340 7.04 12.82 4.69
N ILE A 341 8.29 13.19 4.95
CA ILE A 341 9.43 12.78 4.11
C ILE A 341 9.63 11.27 4.12
N LEU A 342 9.61 10.65 5.30
CA LEU A 342 9.80 9.20 5.42
C LEU A 342 8.65 8.41 4.80
N SER A 343 7.40 8.84 5.02
CA SER A 343 6.24 8.21 4.37
C SER A 343 6.35 8.28 2.84
N ARG A 344 6.81 9.41 2.28
CA ARG A 344 6.97 9.53 0.82
C ARG A 344 8.00 8.57 0.25
N TYR A 345 9.13 8.39 0.93
CA TYR A 345 10.14 7.41 0.53
C TYR A 345 9.58 5.99 0.64
N LEU A 346 9.00 5.66 1.79
CA LEU A 346 8.49 4.32 2.09
C LEU A 346 7.35 3.94 1.14
N MET A 347 6.34 4.78 0.97
CA MET A 347 5.27 4.54 -0.01
C MET A 347 5.83 4.29 -1.42
N ARG A 348 6.87 5.00 -1.86
CA ARG A 348 7.41 4.77 -3.21
C ARG A 348 8.08 3.40 -3.37
N ILE A 349 8.79 2.91 -2.35
CA ILE A 349 9.48 1.61 -2.46
C ILE A 349 8.54 0.41 -2.28
N ASN A 350 7.44 0.62 -1.56
CA ASN A 350 6.55 -0.44 -1.06
C ASN A 350 5.18 -0.45 -1.80
N GLU A 351 4.70 0.72 -2.25
CA GLU A 351 3.29 0.97 -2.60
C GLU A 351 3.11 1.55 -4.01
N ALA A 352 4.12 1.40 -4.88
CA ALA A 352 4.16 1.98 -6.22
C ALA A 352 4.40 0.94 -7.34
N GLY A 353 3.82 -0.25 -7.14
CA GLY A 353 3.96 -1.38 -8.04
C GLY A 353 2.76 -1.62 -8.96
N ASP A 354 2.81 -2.73 -9.70
CA ASP A 354 1.84 -3.06 -10.76
C ASP A 354 0.52 -3.63 -10.23
N TYR A 355 0.49 -4.07 -8.98
CA TYR A 355 -0.70 -4.55 -8.28
C TYR A 355 -1.04 -3.64 -7.10
N PRO A 356 -2.30 -3.65 -6.63
CA PRO A 356 -2.63 -2.99 -5.37
C PRO A 356 -1.67 -3.43 -4.26
N PRO A 357 -1.27 -2.53 -3.37
CA PRO A 357 -0.44 -2.93 -2.26
C PRO A 357 -1.17 -3.84 -1.27
N GLN A 358 -0.38 -4.47 -0.42
CA GLN A 358 -0.88 -5.20 0.74
C GLN A 358 -0.82 -4.27 1.96
N GLU A 359 -1.61 -4.53 2.99
CA GLU A 359 -1.63 -3.67 4.20
C GLU A 359 -0.26 -3.53 4.88
N VAL A 360 0.56 -4.59 4.82
CA VAL A 360 1.95 -4.69 5.33
C VAL A 360 3.01 -4.53 4.23
N SER A 361 2.56 -4.20 3.03
CA SER A 361 3.38 -3.97 1.85
C SER A 361 4.34 -5.11 1.43
N LEU A 362 5.52 -4.75 0.92
CA LEU A 362 6.62 -5.65 0.56
C LEU A 362 7.56 -5.93 1.74
N ALA A 363 7.08 -5.76 2.98
CA ALA A 363 7.82 -6.10 4.20
C ALA A 363 7.42 -7.48 4.77
N ILE A 364 6.15 -7.87 4.68
CA ILE A 364 5.59 -9.13 5.22
C ILE A 364 4.58 -9.74 4.22
N ILE A 365 4.36 -11.06 4.25
CA ILE A 365 3.34 -11.74 3.44
C ILE A 365 1.91 -11.38 3.87
N SER A 366 1.10 -10.96 2.90
CA SER A 366 -0.35 -10.77 3.02
C SER A 366 -1.04 -10.88 1.64
N LYS A 367 -2.19 -10.22 1.46
CA LYS A 367 -2.99 -10.13 0.23
C LYS A 367 -3.42 -8.68 -0.03
N PHE A 368 -3.99 -8.42 -1.21
CA PHE A 368 -4.55 -7.12 -1.53
C PHE A 368 -5.84 -6.92 -0.75
N HIS A 369 -6.00 -5.74 -0.17
CA HIS A 369 -7.25 -5.29 0.41
C HIS A 369 -7.76 -4.12 -0.44
N LEU A 370 -8.74 -4.37 -1.32
CA LEU A 370 -9.27 -3.36 -2.26
C LEU A 370 -10.09 -2.27 -1.56
N GLU A 371 -10.58 -2.55 -0.35
CA GLU A 371 -11.12 -1.52 0.52
C GLU A 371 -9.99 -0.57 1.00
N MET A 372 -8.79 -1.08 1.30
CA MET A 372 -7.68 -0.23 1.72
C MET A 372 -7.01 0.47 0.54
N TYR A 373 -7.32 0.12 -0.71
CA TYR A 373 -6.62 0.65 -1.89
C TYR A 373 -6.68 2.18 -2.01
N PHE A 374 -7.79 2.80 -1.57
CA PHE A 374 -7.87 4.26 -1.45
C PHE A 374 -6.80 4.80 -0.50
N TRP A 375 -6.73 4.25 0.71
CA TRP A 375 -5.83 4.66 1.78
C TRP A 375 -4.36 4.41 1.43
N HIS A 376 -4.09 3.39 0.62
CA HIS A 376 -2.77 3.12 0.07
C HIS A 376 -2.39 4.11 -1.04
N CYS A 377 -3.24 4.33 -2.05
CA CYS A 377 -2.75 4.87 -3.32
C CYS A 377 -3.36 6.22 -3.74
N GLN A 378 -4.47 6.66 -3.16
CA GLN A 378 -5.13 7.88 -3.65
C GLN A 378 -4.25 9.13 -3.47
N HIS A 379 -3.36 9.15 -2.48
CA HIS A 379 -2.45 10.26 -2.28
C HIS A 379 -1.58 10.54 -3.52
N TRP A 380 -1.18 9.52 -4.30
CA TRP A 380 -0.35 9.72 -5.49
C TRP A 380 -0.95 10.73 -6.48
N ALA A 381 -2.28 10.76 -6.63
CA ALA A 381 -2.97 11.76 -7.44
C ALA A 381 -2.80 13.19 -6.89
N LEU A 382 -2.86 13.37 -5.57
CA LEU A 382 -2.72 14.68 -4.93
C LEU A 382 -1.27 15.19 -4.96
N TRP A 383 -0.31 14.28 -4.91
CA TRP A 383 1.12 14.57 -5.01
C TRP A 383 1.65 14.62 -6.46
N ASN A 384 0.75 14.51 -7.45
CA ASN A 384 1.05 14.50 -8.89
C ASN A 384 2.05 13.41 -9.34
N ASN A 385 2.03 12.27 -8.67
CA ASN A 385 2.79 11.06 -9.04
C ASN A 385 1.90 10.09 -9.83
N TRP A 386 1.32 10.57 -10.94
CA TRP A 386 0.39 9.78 -11.76
C TRP A 386 1.06 8.55 -12.38
N ASP A 387 2.33 8.65 -12.74
CA ASP A 387 3.14 7.54 -13.25
C ASP A 387 3.24 6.37 -12.25
N LEU A 388 3.14 6.63 -10.95
CA LEU A 388 3.13 5.61 -9.91
C LEU A 388 1.72 5.05 -9.69
N LEU A 389 0.70 5.91 -9.59
CA LEU A 389 -0.68 5.49 -9.40
C LEU A 389 -1.19 4.62 -10.55
N LEU A 390 -0.83 4.97 -11.80
CA LEU A 390 -1.29 4.28 -12.99
C LEU A 390 -0.78 2.84 -13.14
N ARG A 391 0.27 2.46 -12.40
CA ARG A 391 0.81 1.10 -12.42
C ARG A 391 -0.20 0.09 -11.87
N SER A 392 -0.82 0.41 -10.74
CA SER A 392 -1.78 -0.48 -10.06
C SER A 392 -3.25 -0.15 -10.34
N SER A 393 -3.60 1.07 -10.76
CA SER A 393 -5.02 1.46 -10.90
C SER A 393 -5.77 0.75 -12.04
N SER A 394 -5.03 0.16 -12.99
CA SER A 394 -5.58 -0.76 -14.00
C SER A 394 -6.16 -2.04 -13.40
N VAL A 395 -5.98 -2.30 -12.10
CA VAL A 395 -6.55 -3.47 -11.42
C VAL A 395 -8.05 -3.61 -11.64
N TYR A 396 -8.80 -2.50 -11.69
CA TYR A 396 -10.25 -2.56 -11.90
C TYR A 396 -10.61 -3.03 -13.31
N GLU A 397 -9.82 -2.66 -14.31
CA GLU A 397 -9.97 -3.22 -15.66
C GLU A 397 -9.61 -4.72 -15.65
N ARG A 398 -8.46 -5.08 -15.08
CA ARG A 398 -7.98 -6.47 -15.04
C ARG A 398 -8.92 -7.41 -14.28
N PHE A 399 -9.58 -6.91 -13.23
CA PHE A 399 -10.50 -7.71 -12.40
C PHE A 399 -11.97 -7.52 -12.81
N LEU A 400 -12.25 -6.84 -13.94
CA LEU A 400 -13.61 -6.57 -14.36
C LEU A 400 -14.40 -7.87 -14.57
N ASP A 401 -13.84 -8.81 -15.33
CA ASP A 401 -14.50 -10.07 -15.66
C ASP A 401 -14.79 -10.92 -14.41
N THR A 402 -13.80 -11.08 -13.53
CA THR A 402 -13.98 -11.83 -12.28
C THR A 402 -14.94 -11.14 -11.31
N SER A 403 -15.06 -9.81 -11.39
CA SER A 403 -16.01 -9.04 -10.59
C SER A 403 -17.43 -9.08 -11.15
N ILE A 404 -17.59 -9.20 -12.47
CA ILE A 404 -18.86 -9.51 -13.13
C ILE A 404 -19.31 -10.93 -12.79
N GLU A 405 -18.42 -11.91 -12.90
CA GLU A 405 -18.69 -13.30 -12.57
C GLU A 405 -19.14 -13.46 -11.11
N ARG A 406 -18.41 -12.82 -10.17
CA ARG A 406 -18.80 -12.76 -8.76
C ARG A 406 -20.19 -12.18 -8.56
N ALA A 407 -20.50 -11.06 -9.21
CA ALA A 407 -21.79 -10.41 -9.06
C ALA A 407 -22.92 -11.26 -9.65
N GLN A 408 -22.77 -11.72 -10.89
CA GLN A 408 -23.90 -12.22 -11.69
C GLN A 408 -24.03 -13.75 -11.65
N VAL A 409 -22.91 -14.47 -11.61
CA VAL A 409 -22.90 -15.94 -11.61
C VAL A 409 -22.97 -16.46 -10.19
N GLN A 410 -22.02 -16.07 -9.35
CA GLN A 410 -21.96 -16.53 -7.95
C GLN A 410 -23.11 -15.93 -7.13
N GLN A 411 -23.33 -14.62 -7.22
CA GLN A 411 -24.30 -13.93 -6.37
C GLN A 411 -25.65 -13.66 -7.02
N GLY A 412 -25.87 -14.08 -8.26
CA GLY A 412 -27.16 -13.94 -8.93
C GLY A 412 -27.66 -12.50 -9.14
N TRP A 413 -26.79 -11.48 -9.05
CA TRP A 413 -27.18 -10.11 -9.36
C TRP A 413 -27.48 -9.94 -10.86
N PRO A 414 -28.49 -9.14 -11.23
CA PRO A 414 -28.90 -9.05 -12.63
C PRO A 414 -27.93 -8.25 -13.52
N ALA A 415 -26.99 -7.49 -12.94
CA ALA A 415 -26.07 -6.65 -13.69
C ALA A 415 -24.85 -6.20 -12.86
N GLY A 416 -23.83 -5.77 -13.60
CA GLY A 416 -22.66 -5.05 -13.09
C GLY A 416 -21.55 -5.93 -12.51
N ALA A 417 -20.55 -5.25 -11.93
CA ALA A 417 -19.37 -5.82 -11.30
C ALA A 417 -19.34 -5.50 -9.80
N ARG A 418 -19.08 -6.52 -8.99
CA ARG A 418 -18.88 -6.38 -7.54
C ARG A 418 -17.42 -6.58 -7.19
N TRP A 419 -16.76 -5.56 -6.66
CA TRP A 419 -15.33 -5.60 -6.30
C TRP A 419 -15.12 -6.34 -4.97
N GLY A 420 -14.24 -7.35 -4.93
CA GLY A 420 -13.96 -8.08 -3.68
C GLY A 420 -13.30 -7.21 -2.61
N LYS A 421 -13.33 -7.63 -1.33
CA LYS A 421 -12.56 -6.99 -0.25
C LYS A 421 -11.09 -7.40 -0.33
N MET A 422 -10.82 -8.69 -0.10
CA MET A 422 -9.48 -9.26 -0.10
C MET A 422 -9.25 -10.05 -1.38
N SER A 423 -8.18 -9.77 -2.11
CA SER A 423 -7.90 -10.37 -3.41
C SER A 423 -6.41 -10.59 -3.66
N ASP A 424 -6.08 -11.12 -4.82
CA ASP A 424 -4.74 -11.47 -5.29
C ASP A 424 -4.68 -11.31 -6.81
N PRO A 425 -3.54 -11.56 -7.49
CA PRO A 425 -3.41 -11.30 -8.93
C PRO A 425 -4.43 -12.00 -9.83
N SER A 426 -5.08 -13.07 -9.36
CA SER A 426 -6.16 -13.74 -10.10
C SER A 426 -7.46 -12.92 -10.16
N GLY A 427 -7.60 -11.90 -9.30
CA GLY A 427 -8.85 -11.14 -9.14
C GLY A 427 -9.94 -11.89 -8.38
N ARG A 428 -9.65 -13.10 -7.87
CA ARG A 428 -10.57 -13.87 -7.01
C ARG A 428 -10.76 -13.17 -5.67
N SER A 429 -11.98 -13.24 -5.12
CA SER A 429 -12.25 -12.84 -3.74
C SER A 429 -11.82 -13.96 -2.81
N ALA A 430 -11.04 -13.64 -1.77
CA ALA A 430 -10.70 -14.63 -0.77
C ALA A 430 -11.93 -14.91 0.12
N PRO A 431 -12.31 -16.18 0.32
CA PRO A 431 -13.43 -16.56 1.19
C PRO A 431 -13.34 -15.92 2.58
N GLY A 432 -14.46 -15.49 3.13
CA GLY A 432 -14.53 -14.90 4.47
C GLY A 432 -15.75 -14.02 4.65
N GLN A 433 -16.36 -14.05 5.84
CA GLN A 433 -17.63 -13.39 6.11
C GLN A 433 -17.57 -11.88 5.86
N ILE A 434 -16.58 -11.19 6.44
CA ILE A 434 -16.36 -9.76 6.19
C ILE A 434 -15.98 -9.52 4.72
N ASN A 435 -15.12 -10.36 4.13
CA ASN A 435 -14.69 -10.19 2.74
C ASN A 435 -15.86 -10.20 1.75
N GLU A 436 -16.87 -11.02 2.06
CA GLU A 436 -18.02 -11.27 1.22
C GLU A 436 -19.21 -10.35 1.49
N LEU A 437 -19.24 -9.61 2.61
CA LEU A 437 -20.38 -8.78 3.01
C LEU A 437 -20.06 -7.27 3.14
N LEU A 438 -18.80 -6.89 3.03
CA LEU A 438 -18.36 -5.49 3.02
C LEU A 438 -18.57 -4.85 1.62
N ILE A 439 -19.04 -3.59 1.59
CA ILE A 439 -19.40 -2.91 0.33
C ILE A 439 -18.86 -1.48 0.18
N TRP A 440 -18.15 -0.91 1.15
CA TRP A 440 -17.71 0.50 1.05
C TRP A 440 -16.62 0.73 0.01
N GLN A 441 -15.96 -0.32 -0.47
CA GLN A 441 -15.00 -0.29 -1.58
C GLN A 441 -15.63 -0.15 -2.96
N GLN A 442 -16.93 -0.38 -3.09
CA GLN A 442 -17.59 -0.46 -4.39
C GLN A 442 -17.50 0.87 -5.17
N PRO A 443 -17.60 2.05 -4.53
CA PRO A 443 -17.44 3.32 -5.23
C PRO A 443 -15.97 3.73 -5.53
N HIS A 444 -14.96 3.05 -4.98
CA HIS A 444 -13.53 3.39 -5.16
C HIS A 444 -13.10 3.62 -6.62
N PRO A 445 -13.39 2.72 -7.58
CA PRO A 445 -13.00 2.93 -8.97
C PRO A 445 -13.59 4.21 -9.58
N LEU A 446 -14.77 4.65 -9.13
CA LEU A 446 -15.39 5.89 -9.60
C LEU A 446 -14.60 7.10 -9.10
N VAL A 447 -14.11 7.06 -7.86
CA VAL A 447 -13.24 8.10 -7.29
C VAL A 447 -11.88 8.15 -8.01
N PHE A 448 -11.23 7.00 -8.24
CA PHE A 448 -9.98 6.94 -9.00
C PHE A 448 -10.16 7.48 -10.43
N ALA A 449 -11.21 7.06 -11.14
CA ALA A 449 -11.55 7.57 -12.46
C ALA A 449 -11.78 9.08 -12.45
N HIS A 450 -12.50 9.59 -11.44
CA HIS A 450 -12.76 11.02 -11.27
C HIS A 450 -11.47 11.82 -11.11
N TYR A 451 -10.56 11.37 -10.24
CA TYR A 451 -9.27 12.03 -10.05
C TYR A 451 -8.40 11.96 -11.31
N GLU A 452 -8.35 10.81 -12.02
CA GLU A 452 -7.58 10.72 -13.27
C GLU A 452 -8.13 11.67 -14.32
N TYR A 453 -9.46 11.79 -14.46
CA TYR A 453 -10.06 12.75 -15.38
C TYR A 453 -9.80 14.21 -14.96
N ARG A 454 -9.75 14.53 -13.66
CA ARG A 454 -9.39 15.88 -13.20
C ARG A 454 -7.98 16.28 -13.65
N ALA A 455 -7.03 15.34 -13.61
CA ALA A 455 -5.67 15.57 -14.07
C ALA A 455 -5.55 15.52 -15.60
N PHE A 456 -6.29 14.62 -16.25
CA PHE A 456 -6.23 14.37 -17.68
C PHE A 456 -7.65 14.39 -18.28
N PRO A 457 -8.25 15.57 -18.54
CA PRO A 457 -9.64 15.71 -18.96
C PRO A 457 -9.81 15.41 -20.46
N THR A 458 -9.48 14.19 -20.86
CA THR A 458 -9.46 13.74 -22.25
C THR A 458 -10.51 12.67 -22.53
N VAL A 459 -10.93 12.56 -23.79
CA VAL A 459 -11.80 11.47 -24.24
C VAL A 459 -11.12 10.11 -24.08
N ALA A 460 -9.79 10.04 -24.19
CA ALA A 460 -9.03 8.82 -23.96
C ALA A 460 -9.21 8.33 -22.51
N THR A 461 -9.08 9.23 -21.53
CA THR A 461 -9.33 8.92 -20.11
C THR A 461 -10.78 8.49 -19.88
N LEU A 462 -11.75 9.17 -20.49
CA LEU A 462 -13.17 8.79 -20.41
C LEU A 462 -13.42 7.37 -20.92
N ARG A 463 -12.86 7.03 -22.09
CA ARG A 463 -13.02 5.72 -22.72
C ARG A 463 -12.31 4.62 -21.95
N LYS A 464 -11.11 4.89 -21.42
CA LYS A 464 -10.35 3.95 -20.58
C LYS A 464 -11.17 3.42 -19.41
N TRP A 465 -11.82 4.31 -18.65
CA TRP A 465 -12.60 3.91 -17.47
C TRP A 465 -14.06 3.56 -17.76
N ALA A 466 -14.56 3.77 -18.98
CA ALA A 466 -15.98 3.58 -19.29
C ALA A 466 -16.51 2.17 -18.93
N PRO A 467 -15.80 1.05 -19.22
CA PRO A 467 -16.28 -0.28 -18.83
C PRO A 467 -16.40 -0.44 -17.31
N VAL A 468 -15.37 -0.04 -16.57
CA VAL A 468 -15.32 -0.11 -15.10
C VAL A 468 -16.40 0.78 -14.47
N VAL A 469 -16.57 2.02 -14.95
CA VAL A 469 -17.58 2.95 -14.45
C VAL A 469 -18.99 2.39 -14.63
N ARG A 470 -19.31 1.85 -15.82
CA ARG A 470 -20.63 1.25 -16.08
C ARG A 470 -20.88 0.05 -15.19
N ALA A 471 -19.98 -0.93 -15.22
CA ALA A 471 -20.17 -2.16 -14.48
C ALA A 471 -20.28 -1.91 -12.96
N THR A 472 -19.49 -0.98 -12.42
CA THR A 472 -19.59 -0.57 -11.02
C THR A 472 -20.96 0.05 -10.72
N ALA A 473 -21.39 1.04 -11.50
CA ALA A 473 -22.64 1.75 -11.26
C ALA A 473 -23.88 0.86 -11.50
N ASP A 474 -23.81 -0.08 -12.45
CA ASP A 474 -24.85 -1.06 -12.71
C ASP A 474 -25.05 -1.99 -11.50
N TRP A 475 -23.96 -2.49 -10.91
CA TRP A 475 -24.08 -3.35 -9.72
C TRP A 475 -24.55 -2.54 -8.50
N MET A 476 -24.00 -1.34 -8.30
CA MET A 476 -24.46 -0.43 -7.24
C MET A 476 -25.96 -0.15 -7.32
N ALA A 477 -26.51 -0.01 -8.53
CA ALA A 477 -27.94 0.19 -8.75
C ALA A 477 -28.75 -1.11 -8.60
N ALA A 478 -28.19 -2.26 -8.96
CA ALA A 478 -28.82 -3.57 -8.82
C ALA A 478 -28.87 -4.06 -7.36
N PHE A 479 -27.87 -3.70 -6.55
CA PHE A 479 -27.76 -4.04 -5.14
C PHE A 479 -28.77 -3.27 -4.27
N ALA A 480 -29.05 -2.01 -4.61
CA ALA A 480 -30.00 -1.19 -3.87
C ALA A 480 -31.45 -1.70 -4.06
N TRP A 481 -32.14 -2.00 -2.97
CA TRP A 481 -33.47 -2.59 -3.01
C TRP A 481 -34.56 -1.54 -2.82
N PHE A 482 -35.55 -1.48 -3.71
CA PHE A 482 -36.65 -0.53 -3.55
C PHE A 482 -37.67 -1.04 -2.53
N ASN A 483 -37.70 -0.42 -1.37
CA ASN A 483 -38.66 -0.68 -0.32
C ASN A 483 -40.01 -0.06 -0.66
N THR A 484 -40.97 -0.91 -1.02
CA THR A 484 -42.30 -0.45 -1.45
C THR A 484 -43.12 0.19 -0.32
N THR A 485 -42.78 -0.09 0.93
CA THR A 485 -43.44 0.46 2.12
C THR A 485 -42.93 1.86 2.41
N THR A 486 -41.61 2.03 2.55
CA THR A 486 -40.98 3.33 2.87
C THR A 486 -40.75 4.22 1.65
N ARG A 487 -40.90 3.66 0.43
CA ARG A 487 -40.72 4.32 -0.87
C ARG A 487 -39.31 4.86 -1.10
N VAL A 488 -38.31 4.20 -0.53
CA VAL A 488 -36.89 4.51 -0.73
C VAL A 488 -36.11 3.27 -1.18
N TYR A 489 -34.89 3.46 -1.64
CA TYR A 489 -33.94 2.38 -1.89
C TYR A 489 -33.09 2.13 -0.65
N ASP A 490 -33.10 0.91 -0.16
CA ASP A 490 -32.33 0.44 0.98
C ASP A 490 -31.03 -0.25 0.53
N LEU A 491 -29.97 -0.10 1.32
CA LEU A 491 -28.72 -0.86 1.20
C LEU A 491 -28.65 -1.90 2.30
N GLY A 492 -28.47 -3.18 1.94
CA GLY A 492 -28.55 -4.30 2.88
C GLY A 492 -29.98 -4.54 3.42
N PRO A 493 -30.16 -5.46 4.38
CA PRO A 493 -29.20 -6.48 4.79
C PRO A 493 -29.07 -7.61 3.74
N PRO A 494 -28.07 -8.52 3.84
CA PRO A 494 -26.97 -8.50 4.80
C PRO A 494 -25.81 -7.61 4.35
N MET A 495 -25.15 -6.93 5.29
CA MET A 495 -23.91 -6.19 5.01
C MET A 495 -23.10 -5.85 6.27
N TYR A 496 -21.78 -5.68 6.11
CA TYR A 496 -20.95 -4.98 7.10
C TYR A 496 -20.83 -3.49 6.78
N VAL A 497 -20.76 -2.68 7.84
CA VAL A 497 -20.33 -1.28 7.76
C VAL A 497 -18.80 -1.19 7.71
N VAL A 498 -18.27 -0.01 7.39
CA VAL A 498 -16.82 0.29 7.41
C VAL A 498 -16.10 -0.19 8.67
N ALA A 499 -16.75 -0.11 9.84
CA ALA A 499 -16.21 -0.51 11.14
C ALA A 499 -16.12 -2.04 11.34
N GLU A 500 -16.74 -2.85 10.47
CA GLU A 500 -16.67 -4.32 10.49
C GLU A 500 -17.16 -5.00 11.81
N ASP A 501 -17.83 -4.26 12.70
CA ASP A 501 -18.20 -4.66 14.06
C ASP A 501 -19.71 -4.93 14.24
N ASN A 502 -20.51 -4.72 13.19
CA ASN A 502 -21.96 -4.83 13.24
C ASN A 502 -22.48 -6.28 13.04
N ILE A 503 -23.75 -6.49 13.41
CA ILE A 503 -24.49 -7.71 13.09
C ILE A 503 -24.96 -7.61 11.63
N TYR A 504 -24.33 -8.35 10.72
CA TYR A 504 -24.56 -8.15 9.29
C TYR A 504 -26.00 -8.44 8.83
N ASN A 505 -26.71 -9.38 9.48
CA ASN A 505 -28.04 -9.84 9.06
C ASN A 505 -29.19 -8.85 9.34
N ASN A 506 -28.99 -7.86 10.19
CA ASN A 506 -30.00 -6.85 10.51
C ASN A 506 -29.54 -5.42 10.21
N THR A 507 -28.36 -5.26 9.61
CA THR A 507 -27.80 -3.95 9.30
C THR A 507 -28.20 -3.52 7.90
N TYR A 508 -28.79 -2.34 7.82
CA TYR A 508 -29.15 -1.70 6.56
C TYR A 508 -29.06 -0.18 6.68
N ASN A 509 -28.97 0.48 5.53
CA ASN A 509 -28.86 1.93 5.42
C ASN A 509 -27.79 2.59 6.32
N PRO A 510 -26.53 2.11 6.32
CA PRO A 510 -25.44 2.79 7.02
C PRO A 510 -25.19 4.20 6.47
N ALA A 511 -24.93 5.17 7.37
CA ALA A 511 -24.82 6.57 6.96
C ALA A 511 -23.67 6.79 5.95
N PHE A 512 -22.49 6.23 6.22
CA PHE A 512 -21.32 6.41 5.37
C PHE A 512 -21.54 5.80 3.97
N GLU A 513 -22.01 4.55 3.92
CA GLU A 513 -22.25 3.81 2.68
C GLU A 513 -23.33 4.49 1.84
N LEU A 514 -24.42 4.97 2.45
CA LEU A 514 -25.44 5.76 1.76
C LEU A 514 -24.86 7.04 1.12
N ALA A 515 -24.02 7.77 1.86
CA ALA A 515 -23.36 8.97 1.34
C ALA A 515 -22.41 8.62 0.18
N TYR A 516 -21.63 7.56 0.33
CA TYR A 516 -20.68 7.14 -0.69
C TYR A 516 -21.38 6.60 -1.95
N TRP A 517 -22.49 5.89 -1.80
CA TRP A 517 -23.33 5.45 -2.92
C TRP A 517 -23.85 6.62 -3.73
N ARG A 518 -24.34 7.67 -3.05
CA ARG A 518 -24.80 8.89 -3.71
C ARG A 518 -23.69 9.57 -4.50
N LEU A 519 -22.52 9.70 -3.89
CA LEU A 519 -21.33 10.28 -4.53
C LEU A 519 -20.92 9.46 -5.75
N GLY A 520 -20.77 8.15 -5.59
CA GLY A 520 -20.35 7.22 -6.65
C GLY A 520 -21.28 7.27 -7.85
N LEU A 521 -22.59 7.08 -7.65
CA LEU A 521 -23.57 7.17 -8.73
C LEU A 521 -23.56 8.57 -9.38
N GLY A 522 -23.40 9.64 -8.60
CA GLY A 522 -23.28 11.00 -9.14
C GLY A 522 -22.06 11.20 -10.05
N ILE A 523 -20.92 10.61 -9.67
CA ILE A 523 -19.71 10.57 -10.51
C ILE A 523 -19.99 9.78 -11.80
N ALA A 524 -20.62 8.61 -11.71
CA ALA A 524 -20.97 7.79 -12.88
C ALA A 524 -21.91 8.52 -13.85
N GLU A 525 -22.96 9.19 -13.34
CA GLU A 525 -23.85 10.02 -14.17
C GLU A 525 -23.06 11.13 -14.90
N THR A 526 -22.15 11.79 -14.19
CA THR A 526 -21.30 12.85 -14.75
C THR A 526 -20.37 12.28 -15.83
N TRP A 527 -19.86 11.06 -15.62
CA TRP A 527 -19.01 10.37 -16.59
C TRP A 527 -19.74 10.12 -17.91
N MET A 528 -20.96 9.59 -17.85
CA MET A 528 -21.80 9.33 -19.02
C MET A 528 -22.13 10.62 -19.77
N LYS A 529 -22.45 11.70 -19.06
CA LYS A 529 -22.67 13.03 -19.66
C LYS A 529 -21.42 13.53 -20.39
N ARG A 530 -20.22 13.33 -19.83
CA ARG A 530 -18.94 13.69 -20.46
C ARG A 530 -18.65 12.85 -21.71
N LEU A 531 -19.03 11.57 -21.69
CA LEU A 531 -19.01 10.69 -22.87
C LEU A 531 -20.07 11.06 -23.93
N ARG A 532 -21.02 11.95 -23.59
CA ARG A 532 -22.20 12.29 -24.41
C ARG A 532 -23.11 11.08 -24.65
N GLU A 533 -23.22 10.24 -23.64
CA GLU A 533 -24.06 9.05 -23.66
C GLU A 533 -25.23 9.17 -22.69
N PRO A 534 -26.34 8.44 -22.94
CA PRO A 534 -27.45 8.38 -22.01
C PRO A 534 -27.02 7.85 -20.63
N VAL A 535 -27.50 8.52 -19.58
CA VAL A 535 -27.39 8.02 -18.21
C VAL A 535 -28.46 6.93 -18.00
N PRO A 536 -28.09 5.70 -17.56
CA PRO A 536 -29.07 4.69 -17.20
C PRO A 536 -30.03 5.19 -16.12
N ARG A 537 -31.35 5.04 -16.36
CA ARG A 537 -32.39 5.57 -15.47
C ARG A 537 -32.33 4.98 -14.07
N SER A 538 -31.94 3.71 -13.95
CA SER A 538 -31.77 3.00 -12.67
C SER A 538 -30.76 3.70 -11.76
N TRP A 539 -29.64 4.18 -12.31
CA TRP A 539 -28.62 4.87 -11.53
C TRP A 539 -29.18 6.15 -10.88
N THR A 540 -29.91 6.95 -11.66
CA THR A 540 -30.54 8.18 -11.16
C THR A 540 -31.70 7.89 -10.20
N ALA A 541 -32.50 6.85 -10.46
CA ALA A 541 -33.58 6.43 -9.58
C ALA A 541 -33.05 6.03 -8.20
N VAL A 542 -32.01 5.19 -8.17
CA VAL A 542 -31.35 4.79 -6.92
C VAL A 542 -30.72 6.00 -6.25
N ARG A 543 -29.83 6.74 -6.93
CA ARG A 543 -29.11 7.87 -6.32
C ARG A 543 -30.03 8.89 -5.63
N LYS A 544 -31.16 9.23 -6.27
CA LYS A 544 -32.15 10.17 -5.73
C LYS A 544 -33.12 9.55 -4.74
N GLY A 545 -33.34 8.24 -4.84
CA GLY A 545 -34.31 7.50 -4.03
C GLY A 545 -33.73 6.77 -2.84
N LEU A 546 -32.41 6.77 -2.62
CA LEU A 546 -31.75 6.15 -1.46
C LEU A 546 -32.33 6.68 -0.14
N ALA A 547 -32.47 5.79 0.84
CA ALA A 547 -32.88 6.11 2.21
C ALA A 547 -32.08 7.28 2.79
N LYS A 548 -32.73 8.13 3.59
CA LYS A 548 -32.06 9.29 4.21
C LYS A 548 -30.95 8.81 5.15
N LEU A 549 -29.93 9.66 5.34
CA LEU A 549 -28.92 9.37 6.34
C LEU A 549 -29.60 9.25 7.72
N PRO A 550 -29.35 8.18 8.49
CA PRO A 550 -30.01 7.98 9.77
C PRO A 550 -29.50 9.01 10.78
N VAL A 551 -30.42 9.72 11.44
CA VAL A 551 -30.12 10.79 12.41
C VAL A 551 -30.80 10.48 13.74
N ASN A 552 -30.12 10.76 14.84
CA ASN A 552 -30.70 10.82 16.17
C ASN A 552 -30.09 11.98 16.96
N ASN A 553 -30.94 12.76 17.62
CA ASN A 553 -30.58 13.87 18.51
C ASN A 553 -29.51 14.82 17.92
N GLY A 554 -29.66 15.20 16.64
CA GLY A 554 -28.73 16.12 15.96
C GLY A 554 -27.39 15.52 15.53
N THR A 555 -27.22 14.20 15.60
CA THR A 555 -26.04 13.47 15.12
C THR A 555 -26.44 12.34 14.17
N TYR A 556 -25.55 11.92 13.28
CA TYR A 556 -25.77 10.73 12.45
C TYR A 556 -25.57 9.44 13.26
N LYS A 557 -26.35 8.42 12.92
CA LYS A 557 -26.18 7.06 13.44
C LYS A 557 -25.30 6.23 12.51
N VAL A 558 -24.68 5.17 13.04
CA VAL A 558 -23.85 4.24 12.23
C VAL A 558 -24.69 3.60 11.12
N PHE A 559 -25.91 3.15 11.44
CA PHE A 559 -26.88 2.61 10.48
C PHE A 559 -28.33 2.84 10.94
N GLU A 560 -29.29 2.52 10.07
CA GLU A 560 -30.71 2.70 10.36
C GLU A 560 -31.18 1.73 11.44
N ASP A 561 -32.10 2.16 12.31
CA ASP A 561 -32.61 1.37 13.43
C ASP A 561 -31.58 0.82 14.45
N VAL A 562 -30.29 1.20 14.36
CA VAL A 562 -29.39 1.08 15.51
C VAL A 562 -29.97 1.85 16.69
N LYS A 563 -29.86 1.26 17.89
CA LYS A 563 -30.38 1.83 19.13
C LYS A 563 -29.83 3.24 19.36
N ASP A 564 -30.66 4.12 19.91
CA ASP A 564 -30.32 5.53 20.10
C ASP A 564 -29.14 5.77 21.06
N ASP A 565 -28.87 4.82 21.96
CA ASP A 565 -27.78 4.83 22.95
C ASP A 565 -26.47 4.17 22.44
N PHE A 566 -26.38 3.85 21.15
CA PHE A 566 -25.20 3.18 20.56
C PHE A 566 -23.87 3.89 20.84
N TRP A 567 -23.88 5.21 21.07
CA TRP A 567 -22.70 6.01 21.45
C TRP A 567 -22.02 5.55 22.75
N THR A 568 -22.66 4.66 23.52
CA THR A 568 -22.13 4.06 24.75
C THR A 568 -21.91 2.56 24.64
N ASP A 569 -22.33 1.95 23.53
CA ASP A 569 -22.19 0.51 23.29
C ASP A 569 -20.86 0.23 22.60
N PRO A 570 -19.90 -0.43 23.28
CA PRO A 570 -18.59 -0.72 22.72
C PRO A 570 -18.66 -1.53 21.41
N MET A 571 -19.76 -2.21 21.10
CA MET A 571 -19.93 -2.91 19.82
C MET A 571 -19.89 -1.96 18.60
N TYR A 572 -20.23 -0.68 18.76
CA TYR A 572 -20.35 0.27 17.62
C TYR A 572 -19.36 1.44 17.68
N ILE A 573 -18.51 1.51 18.71
CA ILE A 573 -17.57 2.62 18.94
C ILE A 573 -16.13 2.14 19.19
N ASN A 574 -15.82 0.87 18.94
CA ASN A 574 -14.52 0.25 19.21
C ASN A 574 -13.68 -0.04 17.95
N ASP A 575 -14.11 0.42 16.79
CA ASP A 575 -13.45 0.14 15.51
C ASP A 575 -13.34 1.42 14.66
N HIS A 576 -13.29 1.36 13.34
CA HIS A 576 -13.10 2.53 12.48
C HIS A 576 -14.18 3.62 12.67
N PRO A 577 -13.82 4.90 12.93
CA PRO A 577 -14.76 6.00 13.17
C PRO A 577 -15.40 6.54 11.88
N ALA A 578 -16.12 5.67 11.15
CA ALA A 578 -16.64 5.90 9.81
C ALA A 578 -17.53 7.16 9.68
N LEU A 579 -18.25 7.53 10.74
CA LEU A 579 -19.10 8.72 10.77
C LEU A 579 -18.33 10.03 10.56
N ALA A 580 -17.06 10.10 10.97
CA ALA A 580 -16.21 11.24 10.66
C ALA A 580 -15.99 11.39 9.14
N GLY A 581 -16.00 10.28 8.40
CA GLY A 581 -15.82 10.25 6.95
C GLY A 581 -16.93 10.92 6.14
N LEU A 582 -18.12 11.13 6.72
CA LEU A 582 -19.25 11.79 6.05
C LEU A 582 -18.93 13.20 5.55
N HIS A 583 -18.08 13.93 6.30
CA HIS A 583 -17.62 15.27 5.92
C HIS A 583 -16.14 15.47 6.30
N GLY A 584 -15.29 14.62 5.73
CA GLY A 584 -13.85 14.67 5.93
C GLY A 584 -13.17 13.98 4.78
N TRP A 585 -13.35 12.66 4.74
CA TRP A 585 -12.98 11.84 3.60
C TRP A 585 -13.86 12.15 2.39
N LEU A 586 -15.17 12.03 2.53
CA LEU A 586 -16.12 12.40 1.47
C LEU A 586 -16.32 13.92 1.43
N PRO A 587 -16.51 14.51 0.23
CA PRO A 587 -17.04 15.86 0.12
C PRO A 587 -18.51 15.90 0.55
N PRO A 588 -19.09 17.10 0.78
CA PRO A 588 -20.53 17.22 0.99
C PRO A 588 -21.34 16.49 -0.09
N THR A 589 -22.22 15.58 0.34
CA THR A 589 -23.10 14.79 -0.53
C THR A 589 -24.54 15.25 -0.42
N GLU A 590 -25.36 14.92 -1.42
CA GLU A 590 -26.79 15.22 -1.39
C GLU A 590 -27.46 14.55 -0.18
N GLY A 591 -28.20 15.33 0.62
CA GLY A 591 -28.85 14.85 1.85
C GLY A 591 -28.00 14.94 3.12
N LEU A 592 -26.73 15.33 3.02
CA LEU A 592 -25.88 15.61 4.18
C LEU A 592 -26.11 17.03 4.71
N ASP A 593 -26.58 17.14 5.94
CA ASP A 593 -26.57 18.38 6.72
C ASP A 593 -25.18 18.61 7.36
N LEU A 594 -24.58 19.78 7.08
CA LEU A 594 -23.21 20.10 7.49
C LEU A 594 -23.07 20.34 9.00
N GLU A 595 -24.11 20.89 9.63
CA GLU A 595 -24.07 21.13 11.08
C GLU A 595 -24.19 19.80 11.85
N THR A 596 -25.11 18.92 11.43
CA THR A 596 -25.21 17.55 11.93
C THR A 596 -23.90 16.79 11.73
N ALA A 597 -23.24 16.92 10.56
CA ALA A 597 -21.94 16.31 10.30
C ALA A 597 -20.83 16.84 11.24
N ARG A 598 -20.82 18.15 11.50
CA ARG A 598 -19.92 18.78 12.46
C ARG A 598 -20.13 18.25 13.87
N LEU A 599 -21.38 18.26 14.35
CA LEU A 599 -21.75 17.74 15.67
C LEU A 599 -21.42 16.25 15.81
N THR A 600 -21.66 15.46 14.77
CA THR A 600 -21.30 14.03 14.72
C THR A 600 -19.79 13.83 14.84
N THR A 601 -19.01 14.61 14.08
CA THR A 601 -17.54 14.55 14.13
C THR A 601 -17.00 14.91 15.51
N GLU A 602 -17.54 15.96 16.13
CA GLU A 602 -17.16 16.35 17.50
C GLU A 602 -17.58 15.30 18.53
N LYS A 603 -18.74 14.66 18.35
CA LYS A 603 -19.21 13.57 19.21
C LYS A 603 -18.28 12.35 19.14
N VAL A 604 -17.80 11.99 17.95
CA VAL A 604 -16.81 10.93 17.76
C VAL A 604 -15.56 11.20 18.61
N TRP A 605 -15.05 12.42 18.68
CA TRP A 605 -13.83 12.72 19.45
C TRP A 605 -13.95 12.46 20.96
N GLY A 606 -15.17 12.58 21.51
CA GLY A 606 -15.41 12.41 22.95
C GLY A 606 -16.04 11.08 23.34
N SER A 607 -16.61 10.32 22.39
CA SER A 607 -17.35 9.08 22.68
C SER A 607 -16.74 7.85 22.03
N TRP A 608 -15.96 7.99 20.97
CA TRP A 608 -15.31 6.85 20.33
C TRP A 608 -14.16 6.31 21.17
N ASN A 609 -13.95 5.00 21.18
CA ASN A 609 -12.85 4.41 21.92
C ASN A 609 -11.53 4.59 21.15
N ILE A 610 -10.89 5.75 21.33
CA ILE A 610 -9.66 6.12 20.62
C ILE A 610 -8.48 5.18 20.90
N SER A 611 -8.48 4.42 22.01
CA SER A 611 -7.42 3.42 22.23
C SER A 611 -7.49 2.23 21.27
N ASN A 612 -8.64 2.04 20.62
CA ASN A 612 -8.89 0.97 19.66
C ASN A 612 -8.88 1.44 18.20
N VAL A 613 -8.54 2.69 17.89
CA VAL A 613 -8.34 3.12 16.49
C VAL A 613 -6.88 2.95 16.05
N TRP A 614 -6.62 2.73 14.76
CA TRP A 614 -5.26 2.51 14.24
C TRP A 614 -5.08 3.05 12.82
N GLY A 615 -3.81 3.21 12.41
CA GLY A 615 -3.45 3.46 11.02
C GLY A 615 -4.19 4.63 10.36
N TRP A 616 -5.06 4.32 9.41
CA TRP A 616 -5.76 5.27 8.55
C TRP A 616 -6.87 6.08 9.24
N ASP A 617 -7.30 5.65 10.43
CA ASP A 617 -8.30 6.35 11.24
C ASP A 617 -7.84 7.77 11.63
N PHE A 618 -6.55 7.95 11.93
CA PHE A 618 -6.00 9.24 12.33
C PHE A 618 -6.03 10.26 11.19
N PRO A 619 -5.58 9.93 9.96
CA PRO A 619 -5.82 10.76 8.78
C PRO A 619 -7.30 11.05 8.52
N LEU A 620 -8.20 10.08 8.69
CA LEU A 620 -9.64 10.29 8.55
C LEU A 620 -10.15 11.37 9.53
N LEU A 621 -9.81 11.25 10.82
CA LEU A 621 -10.15 12.22 11.85
C LEU A 621 -9.54 13.59 11.57
N ALA A 622 -8.30 13.65 11.10
CA ALA A 622 -7.61 14.88 10.74
C ALA A 622 -8.29 15.62 9.58
N MET A 623 -8.64 14.91 8.50
CA MET A 623 -9.36 15.50 7.35
C MET A 623 -10.73 16.06 7.76
N SER A 624 -11.44 15.33 8.63
CA SER A 624 -12.75 15.74 9.15
C SER A 624 -12.63 17.02 9.98
N ALA A 625 -11.66 17.06 10.91
CA ALA A 625 -11.34 18.25 11.70
C ALA A 625 -10.97 19.46 10.82
N ALA A 626 -10.15 19.24 9.78
CA ALA A 626 -9.77 20.29 8.85
C ALA A 626 -10.96 20.87 8.08
N ARG A 627 -11.89 20.03 7.59
CA ARG A 627 -13.09 20.49 6.85
C ARG A 627 -14.03 21.33 7.71
N ILE A 628 -14.16 21.01 8.99
CA ILE A 628 -15.04 21.75 9.91
C ILE A 628 -14.34 22.97 10.55
N GLY A 629 -13.15 23.34 10.08
CA GLY A 629 -12.43 24.53 10.53
C GLY A 629 -11.70 24.36 11.87
N GLN A 630 -11.46 23.12 12.30
CA GLN A 630 -10.74 22.77 13.53
C GLN A 630 -9.30 22.37 13.19
N GLN A 631 -8.52 23.28 12.61
CA GLN A 631 -7.18 22.97 12.09
C GLN A 631 -6.20 22.52 13.17
N GLU A 632 -6.31 23.05 14.38
CA GLU A 632 -5.48 22.63 15.52
C GLU A 632 -5.73 21.16 15.85
N LYS A 633 -7.00 20.76 15.90
CA LYS A 633 -7.40 19.38 16.12
C LYS A 633 -6.94 18.43 15.00
N ALA A 634 -6.90 18.92 13.77
CA ALA A 634 -6.36 18.15 12.64
C ALA A 634 -4.87 17.81 12.84
N ILE A 635 -4.07 18.76 13.32
CA ILE A 635 -2.65 18.53 13.66
C ILE A 635 -2.51 17.57 14.85
N GLU A 636 -3.34 17.70 15.87
CA GLU A 636 -3.38 16.76 17.00
C GLU A 636 -3.60 15.31 16.54
N TRP A 637 -4.50 15.08 15.57
CA TRP A 637 -4.75 13.74 15.05
C TRP A 637 -3.56 13.19 14.24
N LEU A 638 -2.94 14.01 13.38
CA LEU A 638 -1.77 13.59 12.59
C LEU A 638 -0.53 13.31 13.45
N LEU A 639 -0.50 13.81 14.68
CA LEU A 639 0.59 13.65 15.65
C LEU A 639 0.13 12.95 16.93
N HIS A 640 -1.01 12.27 16.88
CA HIS A 640 -1.58 11.62 18.05
C HIS A 640 -0.59 10.55 18.58
N PRO A 641 -0.45 10.36 19.91
CA PRO A 641 0.50 9.40 20.48
C PRO A 641 0.27 7.94 20.07
N LEU A 642 -0.94 7.60 19.64
CA LEU A 642 -1.31 6.27 19.10
C LEU A 642 -1.10 6.16 17.58
N PHE A 643 -0.89 7.27 16.87
CA PHE A 643 -0.52 7.26 15.47
C PHE A 643 1.00 7.25 15.33
N GLN A 644 1.59 6.09 15.55
CA GLN A 644 3.03 5.94 15.72
C GLN A 644 3.75 5.60 14.41
N PHE A 645 4.95 6.16 14.28
CA PHE A 645 5.89 5.88 13.21
C PHE A 645 7.24 5.60 13.88
N ASP A 646 7.91 4.52 13.49
CA ASP A 646 9.18 4.13 14.09
C ASP A 646 10.34 5.09 13.72
N ASP A 647 11.55 4.72 14.14
CA ASP A 647 12.78 5.47 13.93
C ASP A 647 13.09 5.74 12.45
N ILE A 648 12.71 4.83 11.55
CA ILE A 648 12.88 4.97 10.10
C ILE A 648 11.60 5.42 9.38
N GLY A 649 10.53 5.68 10.14
CA GLY A 649 9.26 6.18 9.65
C GLY A 649 8.28 5.11 9.16
N MET A 650 8.49 3.84 9.50
CA MET A 650 7.49 2.80 9.25
C MET A 650 6.25 3.05 10.10
N PRO A 651 5.04 3.02 9.52
CA PRO A 651 3.81 3.19 10.29
C PRO A 651 3.58 1.95 11.17
N VAL A 652 3.43 2.15 12.47
CA VAL A 652 3.21 1.08 13.44
C VAL A 652 1.73 0.65 13.40
N GLY A 653 1.47 -0.66 13.43
CA GLY A 653 0.13 -1.23 13.31
C GLY A 653 -0.76 -1.07 14.55
N GLY A 654 -0.23 -0.57 15.66
CA GLY A 654 -0.99 -0.31 16.88
C GLY A 654 -1.53 -1.59 17.51
N VAL A 655 -2.81 -1.56 17.91
CA VAL A 655 -3.42 -2.59 18.77
C VAL A 655 -4.03 -3.76 18.01
N ARG A 656 -4.30 -3.64 16.70
CA ARG A 656 -5.08 -4.62 15.92
C ARG A 656 -4.35 -5.24 14.75
N VAL A 657 -3.48 -4.49 14.08
CA VAL A 657 -2.86 -4.91 12.82
C VAL A 657 -1.34 -5.02 12.96
N PRO A 658 -0.69 -5.89 12.15
CA PRO A 658 0.75 -6.07 12.19
C PRO A 658 1.52 -4.78 11.85
N THR A 659 2.75 -4.70 12.33
CA THR A 659 3.70 -3.64 11.95
C THR A 659 4.64 -4.16 10.86
N PRO A 660 4.86 -3.41 9.76
CA PRO A 660 4.29 -2.09 9.44
C PRO A 660 2.85 -2.14 8.90
N TYR A 661 2.09 -1.04 9.02
CA TYR A 661 0.73 -0.90 8.45
C TYR A 661 0.60 0.35 7.56
N PHE A 662 0.80 0.15 6.26
CA PHE A 662 0.98 1.23 5.27
C PHE A 662 -0.21 2.14 4.98
N PRO A 663 -1.48 1.74 5.22
CA PRO A 663 -2.59 2.69 5.14
C PRO A 663 -2.42 3.93 6.02
N GLY A 664 -1.70 3.83 7.14
CA GLY A 664 -1.35 4.99 7.96
C GLY A 664 -0.49 6.02 7.20
N SER A 665 0.53 5.57 6.46
CA SER A 665 1.40 6.45 5.66
C SER A 665 0.65 7.06 4.47
N GLY A 666 -0.07 6.24 3.70
CA GLY A 666 -0.84 6.74 2.55
C GLY A 666 -1.96 7.70 2.94
N GLY A 667 -2.68 7.39 4.03
CA GLY A 667 -3.67 8.27 4.63
C GLY A 667 -3.06 9.60 5.10
N LEU A 668 -1.92 9.56 5.82
CA LEU A 668 -1.20 10.77 6.24
C LEU A 668 -0.87 11.66 5.05
N LEU A 669 -0.32 11.09 3.97
CA LEU A 669 0.05 11.84 2.78
C LEU A 669 -1.16 12.44 2.07
N TYR A 670 -2.29 11.73 2.03
CA TYR A 670 -3.53 12.27 1.48
C TYR A 670 -4.03 13.46 2.34
N ALA A 671 -4.10 13.28 3.67
CA ALA A 671 -4.55 14.31 4.60
C ALA A 671 -3.67 15.57 4.55
N VAL A 672 -2.34 15.41 4.55
CA VAL A 672 -1.39 16.54 4.44
C VAL A 672 -1.58 17.28 3.12
N ALA A 673 -1.72 16.57 1.99
CA ALA A 673 -1.94 17.22 0.71
C ALA A 673 -3.27 17.98 0.68
N MET A 674 -4.35 17.37 1.19
CA MET A 674 -5.65 18.01 1.34
C MET A 674 -5.58 19.25 2.24
N MET A 675 -4.88 19.19 3.38
CA MET A 675 -4.76 20.32 4.30
C MET A 675 -3.89 21.46 3.72
N ALA A 676 -2.82 21.12 3.00
CA ALA A 676 -1.87 22.09 2.45
C ALA A 676 -2.36 22.74 1.16
N ARG A 677 -3.02 21.97 0.26
CA ARG A 677 -3.52 22.47 -1.03
C ARG A 677 -5.00 22.83 -1.02
N GLY A 678 -5.76 22.22 -0.12
CA GLY A 678 -7.21 22.37 -0.01
C GLY A 678 -8.00 21.32 -0.78
N TRP A 679 -9.32 21.41 -0.62
CA TRP A 679 -10.35 20.62 -1.30
C TRP A 679 -11.23 21.51 -2.20
N ASP A 680 -12.18 20.94 -2.94
CA ASP A 680 -13.10 21.73 -3.75
C ASP A 680 -13.92 22.70 -2.87
N GLY A 681 -14.03 23.96 -3.31
CA GLY A 681 -14.67 25.03 -2.54
C GLY A 681 -13.81 25.68 -1.45
N SER A 682 -12.69 25.07 -1.03
CA SER A 682 -11.77 25.68 -0.07
C SER A 682 -11.06 26.92 -0.64
N LYS A 683 -10.78 27.90 0.24
CA LYS A 683 -10.16 29.19 -0.09
C LYS A 683 -8.92 29.44 0.78
N GLY A 684 -7.97 30.22 0.26
CA GLY A 684 -6.73 30.59 0.96
C GLY A 684 -5.60 29.58 0.77
N THR A 685 -4.45 29.88 1.39
CA THR A 685 -3.25 29.04 1.40
C THR A 685 -3.30 28.09 2.59
N ALA A 686 -3.01 26.81 2.39
CA ALA A 686 -3.00 25.78 3.42
C ALA A 686 -4.24 25.80 4.35
N PRO A 687 -5.46 25.70 3.80
CA PRO A 687 -6.69 25.93 4.55
C PRO A 687 -6.92 24.95 5.71
N GLY A 688 -6.27 23.78 5.69
CA GLY A 688 -6.35 22.79 6.75
C GLY A 688 -5.31 22.94 7.87
N PHE A 689 -4.38 23.91 7.77
CA PHE A 689 -3.36 24.15 8.81
C PHE A 689 -3.70 25.36 9.70
N PRO A 690 -3.31 25.34 10.99
CA PRO A 690 -3.45 26.51 11.85
C PRO A 690 -2.67 27.70 11.29
N LYS A 691 -3.23 28.91 11.39
CA LYS A 691 -2.55 30.13 10.90
C LYS A 691 -1.41 30.62 11.80
N LYS A 692 -1.45 30.25 13.08
CA LYS A 692 -0.45 30.66 14.08
C LYS A 692 0.54 29.52 14.27
N GLY A 693 1.84 29.82 14.23
CA GLY A 693 2.91 28.85 14.47
C GLY A 693 3.34 28.03 13.25
N TRP A 694 2.50 27.94 12.22
CA TRP A 694 2.77 27.17 11.01
C TRP A 694 3.02 28.05 9.79
N LYS A 695 4.14 27.82 9.11
CA LYS A 695 4.48 28.43 7.82
C LYS A 695 4.53 27.35 6.74
N VAL A 696 3.36 27.01 6.22
CA VAL A 696 3.23 25.93 5.24
C VAL A 696 3.52 26.43 3.83
N ARG A 697 4.43 25.74 3.16
CA ARG A 697 4.71 25.91 1.72
C ARG A 697 4.40 24.61 1.01
N ALA A 698 3.71 24.71 -0.12
CA ALA A 698 3.37 23.57 -0.94
C ALA A 698 3.57 23.88 -2.42
N GLU A 699 4.24 22.97 -3.12
CA GLU A 699 4.53 23.07 -4.55
C GLU A 699 3.97 21.82 -5.26
N GLY A 700 3.45 21.97 -6.48
CA GLY A 700 3.08 20.83 -7.31
C GLY A 700 2.01 19.89 -6.72
N LEU A 701 1.15 20.35 -5.81
CA LEU A 701 0.02 19.56 -5.29
C LEU A 701 -1.29 19.84 -6.04
N SER A 702 -2.11 18.79 -6.14
CA SER A 702 -3.49 18.84 -6.64
C SER A 702 -4.48 18.94 -5.47
N LYS A 703 -5.63 19.59 -5.71
CA LYS A 703 -6.70 19.70 -4.70
C LYS A 703 -7.44 18.37 -4.55
N ALA A 704 -7.79 18.04 -3.32
CA ALA A 704 -8.78 17.00 -3.02
C ALA A 704 -10.17 17.43 -3.51
N MET A 705 -11.09 16.47 -3.62
CA MET A 705 -12.51 16.74 -3.90
C MET A 705 -13.25 17.32 -2.69
#